data_AF-A0A016SQF0-F1
#
_entry.id   AF-A0A016SQF0-F1
#
_cell.length_a   1.000
_cell.length_b   1.000
_cell.length_c   1.000
_cell.angle_alpha   90.00
_cell.angle_beta   90.00
_cell.angle_gamma   90.00
#
_symmetry.space_group_name_H-M   'P 1'
#
loop_
_entity.id
_entity.type
_entity.pdbx_description
1 polymer ?
#
loop_
_entity_poly.entity_id
_entity_poly.type
_entity_poly.pdbx_seq_one_letter_code
_entity_poly.pdbx_strand_id
1 'polypeptide(L)'
;MPRFQNKKTFELLRHVPPNMFSLVREALALRQRVVAARQSVIFLQRCKTSDVIPKFISKKKLGTACNLPEDHPKIVNIYRSILGVVIKEKQRVLYSSLLKCVSKEEACRRLLPEQIWRRIEGGSRLICDSIRSSIKSTLREKYDRLLSTDCRKRYNAEPTSSTISHRSNNIVANNVAIDHPARVTVLGDAQLSDNAVDFLSLGPSFSISTRIDGSTFRKVATGLHKLRDRLRIKAKRENQSPHTTHMSTRPLPLAPFPHSFYKEPEPVREADTKFKILLSGVLAAYSKHRRFTHGNLTREQWKGLVEVREMTQNGAIRLSVSDKGGEFVVMPQVLDREITALHLQDTTLYRRVTEKDFHAQCRRLNDVWMTVGRASGLDERFLSRLKLDTPTCPVFYSLIKTHKITPDELHSMSAGTYKIRPIISCVGGPADRISWFLTKIVSQILQKIPSHLSNTSHFLEQLRNARFDSNCAVESFDVTSLYTNVQNSEALQALSEMLNMYGAQMETYGLSRTRLLTLIKECLSCNIFKWSGTYFAQVRGLAMGQRLAPVLAICFMSRIEAPVLTRLPILYCRYIDDCCVITSTQSEMDECFRILNQQSQYIRLTREKPRNGWLPFLNTQINLSRGNVRVKWYRKESCKNIYIHARSAHPIAMKRAVIRNMFKTANELCTGDQERQESRSLASKIAVANGYTVLPHRSKSRVESGDVSPQNKLPLCLPFISDRISSAVRRCIIQAQLQNDVRLVNIPNDNIKSQLVRNRLYDRHCICESCVVCPYGRTGDCAQSGVIYQIQCLKCNAIYIGETGRTLGVRIKEHLAGKRRASLVTPLGRHRNELHHGDDFDVKCIILAHETDISARKTLEAFWISVRNPPMNNKNECLSITNDFMPFVPLCEL
;
A
#
# COMPACT_ATOMS: atom_id res chain seq x y z
N MET A 1 15.00 26.39 16.30
CA MET A 1 15.85 27.39 16.98
C MET A 1 15.17 28.75 16.94
N PRO A 2 15.11 29.53 18.05
CA PRO A 2 14.60 30.90 18.03
C PRO A 2 15.53 31.77 17.16
N ARG A 3 14.99 32.44 16.14
CA ARG A 3 15.73 33.38 15.30
C ARG A 3 15.54 34.80 15.87
N PHE A 4 16.62 35.56 16.03
CA PHE A 4 16.52 36.99 16.32
C PHE A 4 15.97 37.75 15.12
N GLN A 5 15.19 38.80 15.37
CA GLN A 5 14.64 39.67 14.33
C GLN A 5 15.68 40.68 13.82
N ASN A 6 16.70 40.99 14.63
CA ASN A 6 17.81 41.88 14.27
C ASN A 6 19.15 41.17 14.48
N LYS A 7 20.05 41.21 13.48
CA LYS A 7 21.37 40.57 13.55
C LYS A 7 22.28 41.18 14.62
N LYS A 8 22.11 42.47 14.95
CA LYS A 8 22.86 43.17 16.02
C LYS A 8 22.61 42.57 17.41
N THR A 9 21.58 41.74 17.59
CA THR A 9 21.32 41.05 18.87
C THR A 9 22.40 40.02 19.21
N PHE A 10 23.11 39.47 18.21
CA PHE A 10 24.22 38.55 18.47
C PHE A 10 25.42 39.24 19.14
N GLU A 11 25.59 40.55 18.96
CA GLU A 11 26.68 41.33 19.59
C GLU A 11 26.50 41.41 21.12
N LEU A 12 25.26 41.40 21.61
CA LEU A 12 24.94 41.39 23.04
C LEU A 12 25.33 40.07 23.74
N LEU A 13 25.61 39.02 22.98
CA LEU A 13 25.95 37.70 23.51
C LEU A 13 27.46 37.45 23.66
N ARG A 14 28.32 38.37 23.19
CA ARG A 14 29.79 38.15 23.11
C ARG A 14 30.49 37.87 24.44
N HIS A 15 29.95 38.37 25.56
CA HIS A 15 30.52 38.17 26.90
C HIS A 15 29.58 37.42 27.84
N VAL A 16 28.68 36.60 27.28
CA VAL A 16 27.79 35.73 28.07
C VAL A 16 28.49 34.38 28.27
N PRO A 17 28.60 33.87 29.51
CA PRO A 17 29.16 32.54 29.77
C PRO A 17 28.46 31.43 28.95
N PRO A 18 29.20 30.44 28.40
CA PRO A 18 28.63 29.41 27.52
C PRO A 18 27.45 28.64 28.12
N ASN A 19 27.50 28.34 29.42
CA ASN A 19 26.44 27.67 30.17
C ASN A 19 25.16 28.51 30.30
N MET A 20 25.26 29.83 30.16
CA MET A 20 24.14 30.78 30.28
C MET A 20 23.63 31.29 28.92
N PHE A 21 24.32 30.93 27.83
CA PHE A 21 24.04 31.40 26.48
C PHE A 21 22.62 31.07 26.02
N SER A 22 22.11 29.87 26.32
CA SER A 22 20.74 29.50 25.90
C SER A 22 19.67 30.32 26.62
N LEU A 23 19.88 30.62 27.91
CA LEU A 23 18.95 31.39 28.72
C LEU A 23 18.84 32.84 28.23
N VAL A 24 19.98 33.52 28.05
CA VAL A 24 20.02 34.91 27.57
C VAL A 24 19.49 35.01 26.15
N ARG A 25 19.84 34.06 25.28
CA ARG A 25 19.32 34.02 23.90
C ARG A 25 17.80 33.87 23.86
N GLU A 26 17.24 33.03 24.72
CA GLU A 26 15.78 32.86 24.83
C GLU A 26 15.09 34.11 25.36
N ALA A 27 15.65 34.76 26.39
CA ALA A 27 15.11 36.01 26.94
C ALA A 27 15.08 37.13 25.88
N LEU A 28 16.20 37.36 25.19
CA LEU A 28 16.29 38.39 24.13
C LEU A 28 15.36 38.10 22.94
N ALA A 29 15.23 36.84 22.54
CA ALA A 29 14.32 36.45 21.46
C ALA A 29 12.84 36.63 21.86
N LEU A 30 12.48 36.36 23.11
CA LEU A 30 11.15 36.59 23.64
C LEU A 30 10.83 38.08 23.73
N ARG A 31 11.77 38.92 24.19
CA ARG A 31 11.61 40.38 24.29
C ARG A 31 11.26 41.00 22.93
N GLN A 32 11.97 40.61 21.87
CA GLN A 32 11.68 41.07 20.50
C GLN A 32 10.31 40.60 20.00
N ARG A 33 9.93 39.35 20.29
CA ARG A 33 8.61 38.83 19.93
C ARG A 33 7.47 39.55 20.63
N VAL A 34 7.64 39.91 21.90
CA VAL A 34 6.66 40.70 22.67
C VAL A 34 6.46 42.08 22.02
N VAL A 35 7.54 42.76 21.64
CA VAL A 35 7.47 44.06 20.95
C VAL A 35 6.70 43.96 19.62
N ALA A 36 7.03 42.96 18.80
CA ALA A 36 6.36 42.73 17.52
C ALA A 36 4.87 42.37 17.67
N ALA A 37 4.55 41.52 18.66
CA ALA A 37 3.19 41.13 18.95
C ALA A 37 2.35 42.32 19.47
N ARG A 38 2.93 43.19 20.30
CA ARG A 38 2.26 44.40 20.82
C ARG A 38 1.89 45.36 19.69
N GLN A 39 2.79 45.61 18.74
CA GLN A 39 2.48 46.45 17.56
C GLN A 39 1.40 45.83 16.66
N SER A 40 1.39 44.49 16.53
CA SER A 40 0.35 43.78 15.76
C SER A 40 -1.04 43.92 16.40
N VAL A 41 -1.12 43.86 17.74
CA VAL A 41 -2.39 44.07 18.48
C VAL A 41 -2.88 45.51 18.31
N ILE A 42 -1.99 46.51 18.43
CA ILE A 42 -2.33 47.93 18.22
C ILE A 42 -2.88 48.15 16.81
N PHE A 43 -2.26 47.56 15.79
CA PHE A 43 -2.76 47.62 14.41
C PHE A 43 -4.17 47.02 14.27
N LEU A 44 -4.42 45.84 14.84
CA LEU A 44 -5.74 45.20 14.76
C LEU A 44 -6.82 45.96 15.55
N GLN A 45 -6.46 46.54 16.69
CA GLN A 45 -7.35 47.43 17.44
C GLN A 45 -7.70 48.67 16.64
N ARG A 46 -6.72 49.27 15.94
CA ARG A 46 -6.95 50.40 15.03
C ARG A 46 -7.89 50.03 13.88
N CYS A 47 -7.72 48.85 13.28
CA CYS A 47 -8.64 48.31 12.28
C CYS A 47 -10.07 48.15 12.84
N LYS A 48 -10.21 47.67 14.09
CA LYS A 48 -11.52 47.52 14.74
C LYS A 48 -12.19 48.88 15.02
N THR A 49 -11.45 49.88 15.51
CA THR A 49 -12.01 51.21 15.81
C THR A 49 -12.41 51.99 14.58
N SER A 50 -11.75 51.75 13.44
CA SER A 50 -12.06 52.45 12.18
C SER A 50 -12.92 51.61 11.22
N ASP A 51 -13.50 50.51 11.69
CA ASP A 51 -14.33 49.56 10.93
C ASP A 51 -13.70 49.03 9.62
N VAL A 52 -12.37 48.92 9.60
CA VAL A 52 -11.61 48.42 8.46
C VAL A 52 -11.29 46.94 8.64
N ILE A 53 -11.71 46.08 7.71
CA ILE A 53 -11.41 44.64 7.77
C ILE A 53 -10.05 44.35 7.12
N PRO A 54 -9.06 43.80 7.86
CA PRO A 54 -7.77 43.44 7.29
C PRO A 54 -7.90 42.41 6.15
N LYS A 55 -7.10 42.60 5.07
CA LYS A 55 -7.10 41.72 3.88
C LYS A 55 -6.95 40.22 4.17
N PHE A 56 -6.30 39.83 5.27
CA PHE A 56 -6.16 38.39 5.62
C PHE A 56 -7.46 37.77 6.17
N ILE A 57 -8.40 38.59 6.64
CA ILE A 57 -9.74 38.18 7.05
C ILE A 57 -10.65 38.14 5.83
N SER A 58 -10.68 39.21 5.02
CA SER A 58 -11.53 39.29 3.83
C SER A 58 -11.12 38.39 2.66
N LYS A 59 -9.84 37.97 2.57
CA LYS A 59 -9.40 36.96 1.57
C LYS A 59 -10.05 35.58 1.73
N LYS A 60 -10.77 35.33 2.82
CA LYS A 60 -11.47 34.06 3.03
C LYS A 60 -12.75 33.91 2.19
N LYS A 61 -13.20 34.98 1.52
CA LYS A 61 -14.39 34.99 0.63
C LYS A 61 -15.61 34.27 1.23
N LEU A 62 -15.99 34.68 2.45
CA LEU A 62 -17.07 34.04 3.20
C LEU A 62 -18.45 34.25 2.55
N GLY A 63 -18.64 35.34 1.81
CA GLY A 63 -19.83 35.55 1.00
C GLY A 63 -19.96 34.47 -0.08
N THR A 64 -18.87 34.18 -0.81
CA THR A 64 -18.86 33.10 -1.82
C THR A 64 -19.12 31.72 -1.23
N ALA A 65 -18.69 31.47 0.01
CA ALA A 65 -18.98 30.22 0.71
C ALA A 65 -20.43 30.10 1.21
N CYS A 66 -21.12 31.23 1.39
CA CYS A 66 -22.47 31.32 1.91
C CYS A 66 -23.50 31.74 0.84
N ASN A 67 -23.13 31.79 -0.45
CA ASN A 67 -23.94 32.31 -1.55
C ASN A 67 -24.53 33.71 -1.29
N LEU A 68 -23.80 34.59 -0.60
CA LEU A 68 -24.18 35.98 -0.35
C LEU A 68 -23.12 36.95 -0.91
N PRO A 69 -23.51 38.15 -1.34
CA PRO A 69 -22.55 39.22 -1.66
C PRO A 69 -21.61 39.50 -0.48
N GLU A 70 -20.34 39.82 -0.74
CA GLU A 70 -19.34 40.06 0.31
C GLU A 70 -19.61 41.31 1.15
N ASP A 71 -20.41 42.23 0.61
CA ASP A 71 -20.93 43.45 1.24
C ASP A 71 -22.26 43.22 1.98
N HIS A 72 -22.82 42.01 1.94
CA HIS A 72 -24.07 41.69 2.64
C HIS A 72 -23.90 41.90 4.17
N PRO A 73 -24.85 42.57 4.87
CA PRO A 73 -24.72 42.95 6.28
C PRO A 73 -24.35 41.79 7.22
N LYS A 74 -24.93 40.60 6.98
CA LYS A 74 -24.61 39.37 7.73
C LYS A 74 -23.15 38.93 7.57
N ILE A 75 -22.58 39.04 6.37
CA ILE A 75 -21.19 38.65 6.08
C ILE A 75 -20.22 39.67 6.70
N VAL A 76 -20.53 40.96 6.61
CA VAL A 76 -19.76 42.04 7.26
C VAL A 76 -19.74 41.85 8.79
N ASN A 77 -20.87 41.50 9.41
CA ASN A 77 -20.94 41.19 10.85
C ASN A 77 -20.12 39.96 11.25
N ILE A 78 -20.06 38.94 10.39
CA ILE A 78 -19.18 37.78 10.60
C ILE A 78 -17.71 38.20 10.53
N TYR A 79 -17.32 39.03 9.56
CA TYR A 79 -15.95 39.55 9.49
C TYR A 79 -15.56 40.39 10.71
N ARG A 80 -16.46 41.24 11.23
CA ARG A 80 -16.27 41.99 12.48
C ARG A 80 -16.08 41.04 13.68
N SER A 81 -16.89 39.98 13.76
CA SER A 81 -16.78 38.96 14.80
C SER A 81 -15.44 38.23 14.74
N ILE A 82 -15.00 37.85 13.54
CA ILE A 82 -13.69 37.22 13.33
C ILE A 82 -12.55 38.17 13.72
N LEU A 83 -12.63 39.46 13.39
CA LEU A 83 -11.63 40.45 13.81
C LEU A 83 -11.55 40.53 15.34
N GLY A 84 -12.70 40.51 16.04
CA GLY A 84 -12.76 40.46 17.49
C GLY A 84 -12.09 39.21 18.09
N VAL A 85 -12.34 38.03 17.52
CA VAL A 85 -11.70 36.77 17.93
C VAL A 85 -10.19 36.80 17.70
N VAL A 86 -9.74 37.31 16.55
CA VAL A 86 -8.32 37.43 16.21
C VAL A 86 -7.59 38.36 17.17
N ILE A 87 -8.21 39.47 17.58
CA ILE A 87 -7.64 40.39 18.58
C ILE A 87 -7.48 39.65 19.92
N LYS A 88 -8.51 38.95 20.41
CA LYS A 88 -8.47 38.19 21.67
C LYS A 88 -7.37 37.13 21.66
N GLU A 89 -7.25 36.36 20.57
CA GLU A 89 -6.21 35.33 20.43
C GLU A 89 -4.80 35.94 20.41
N LYS A 90 -4.61 37.06 19.71
CA LYS A 90 -3.33 37.78 19.68
C LYS A 90 -2.96 38.38 21.05
N GLN A 91 -3.95 38.87 21.80
CA GLN A 91 -3.75 39.34 23.19
C GLN A 91 -3.35 38.18 24.12
N ARG A 92 -3.99 37.00 24.00
CA ARG A 92 -3.63 35.80 24.76
C ARG A 92 -2.20 35.36 24.50
N VAL A 93 -1.79 35.32 23.23
CA VAL A 93 -0.42 34.97 22.82
C VAL A 93 0.59 36.01 23.30
N LEU A 94 0.24 37.30 23.25
CA LEU A 94 1.07 38.39 23.79
C LEU A 94 1.27 38.22 25.30
N TYR A 95 0.19 38.01 26.07
CA TYR A 95 0.26 37.83 27.53
C TYR A 95 1.10 36.61 27.92
N SER A 96 0.89 35.46 27.26
CA SER A 96 1.70 34.26 27.50
C SER A 96 3.18 34.48 27.16
N SER A 97 3.47 35.23 26.10
CA SER A 97 4.85 35.55 25.71
C SER A 97 5.50 36.55 26.67
N LEU A 98 4.73 37.51 27.19
CA LEU A 98 5.17 38.48 28.20
C LEU A 98 5.53 37.77 29.50
N LEU A 99 4.68 36.89 30.01
CA LEU A 99 4.93 36.13 31.24
C LEU A 99 6.21 35.28 31.14
N LYS A 100 6.41 34.61 30.00
CA LYS A 100 7.63 33.87 29.71
C LYS A 100 8.86 34.76 29.59
N CYS A 101 8.70 35.96 29.02
CA CYS A 101 9.79 36.93 28.91
C CYS A 101 10.22 37.41 30.29
N VAL A 102 9.28 37.84 31.14
CA VAL A 102 9.55 38.33 32.50
C VAL A 102 10.26 37.26 33.33
N SER A 103 9.73 36.03 33.36
CA SER A 103 10.35 34.91 34.08
C SER A 103 11.78 34.62 33.63
N LYS A 104 12.06 34.70 32.33
CA LYS A 104 13.40 34.46 31.76
C LYS A 104 14.35 35.63 32.02
N GLU A 105 13.85 36.86 32.00
CA GLU A 105 14.63 38.06 32.37
C GLU A 105 14.96 38.09 33.86
N GLU A 106 14.05 37.65 34.73
CA GLU A 106 14.33 37.46 36.17
C GLU A 106 15.36 36.36 36.43
N ALA A 107 15.31 35.25 35.66
CA ALA A 107 16.34 34.23 35.73
C ALA A 107 17.70 34.76 35.25
N CYS A 108 17.73 35.61 34.21
CA CYS A 108 18.96 36.27 33.77
C CYS A 108 19.49 37.24 34.83
N ARG A 109 18.62 38.03 35.47
CA ARG A 109 19.00 38.98 36.54
C ARG A 109 19.59 38.27 37.77
N ARG A 110 19.08 37.07 38.11
CA ARG A 110 19.58 36.28 39.24
C ARG A 110 20.90 35.56 38.96
N LEU A 111 21.12 35.13 37.73
CA LEU A 111 22.20 34.18 37.39
C LEU A 111 23.36 34.81 36.61
N LEU A 112 23.27 36.09 36.22
CA LEU A 112 24.35 36.81 35.56
C LEU A 112 24.91 37.92 36.47
N PRO A 113 26.21 38.24 36.35
CA PRO A 113 26.78 39.41 37.00
C PRO A 113 25.99 40.68 36.62
N GLU A 114 25.70 41.50 37.62
CA GLU A 114 24.79 42.64 37.49
C GLU A 114 25.20 43.61 36.38
N GLN A 115 26.51 43.90 36.25
CA GLN A 115 27.05 44.76 35.20
C GLN A 115 26.81 44.18 33.78
N ILE A 116 26.93 42.86 33.61
CA ILE A 116 26.73 42.18 32.33
C ILE A 116 25.25 42.23 31.93
N TRP A 117 24.34 41.94 32.88
CA TRP A 117 22.91 41.98 32.61
C TRP A 117 22.42 43.41 32.33
N ARG A 118 22.86 44.42 33.10
CA ARG A 118 22.51 45.84 32.85
C ARG A 118 22.91 46.29 31.44
N ARG A 119 24.11 45.91 30.98
CA ARG A 119 24.58 46.20 29.61
C ARG A 119 23.72 45.50 28.54
N ILE A 120 23.42 44.22 28.73
CA ILE A 120 22.59 43.43 27.80
C ILE A 120 21.17 43.98 27.74
N GLU A 121 20.59 44.32 28.90
CA GLU A 121 19.26 44.91 28.99
C GLU A 121 19.22 46.28 28.30
N GLY A 122 20.20 47.16 28.56
CA GLY A 122 20.32 48.46 27.91
C GLY A 122 20.44 48.36 26.39
N GLY A 123 21.36 47.53 25.90
CA GLY A 123 21.52 47.29 24.46
C GLY A 123 20.28 46.64 23.83
N SER A 124 19.59 45.76 24.56
CA SER A 124 18.36 45.15 24.08
C SER A 124 17.19 46.14 24.01
N ARG A 125 17.13 47.17 24.86
CA ARG A 125 16.09 48.23 24.76
C ARG A 125 16.22 48.98 23.44
N LEU A 126 17.43 49.42 23.09
CA LEU A 126 17.70 50.11 21.81
C LEU A 126 17.31 49.28 20.58
N ILE A 127 17.67 47.99 20.58
CA ILE A 127 17.29 47.07 19.49
C ILE A 127 15.76 46.91 19.42
N CYS A 128 15.11 46.75 20.57
CA CYS A 128 13.65 46.65 20.65
C CYS A 128 12.95 47.93 20.19
N ASP A 129 13.52 49.11 20.43
CA ASP A 129 12.98 50.39 19.97
C ASP A 129 13.07 50.53 18.45
N SER A 130 14.20 50.11 17.86
CA SER A 130 14.37 50.03 16.40
C SER A 130 13.35 49.07 15.76
N ILE A 131 13.19 47.87 16.33
CA ILE A 131 12.18 46.89 15.88
C ILE A 131 10.76 47.47 16.00
N ARG A 132 10.45 48.15 17.11
CA ARG A 132 9.15 48.78 17.32
C ARG A 132 8.86 49.82 16.23
N SER A 133 9.82 50.70 15.94
CA SER A 133 9.69 51.74 14.92
C SER A 133 9.48 51.16 13.52
N SER A 134 10.30 50.18 13.13
CA SER A 134 10.21 49.50 11.83
C SER A 134 8.85 48.82 11.64
N ILE A 135 8.41 48.03 12.64
CA ILE A 135 7.11 47.33 12.57
C ILE A 135 5.95 48.33 12.56
N LYS A 136 6.03 49.39 13.38
CA LYS A 136 5.01 50.45 13.42
C LYS A 136 4.88 51.15 12.07
N SER A 137 5.98 51.47 11.40
CA SER A 137 6.00 52.03 10.05
C SER A 137 5.34 51.09 9.03
N THR A 138 5.79 49.82 8.98
CA THR A 138 5.21 48.82 8.04
C THR A 138 3.72 48.59 8.27
N LEU A 139 3.26 48.58 9.53
CA LEU A 139 1.85 48.40 9.86
C LEU A 139 1.02 49.66 9.56
N ARG A 140 1.59 50.86 9.69
CA ARG A 140 0.95 52.12 9.24
C ARG A 140 0.73 52.11 7.72
N GLU A 141 1.75 51.82 6.93
CA GLU A 141 1.58 51.71 5.47
C GLU A 141 0.54 50.64 5.07
N LYS A 142 0.49 49.52 5.80
CA LYS A 142 -0.53 48.49 5.58
C LYS A 142 -1.93 49.00 5.91
N TYR A 143 -2.08 49.79 6.96
CA TYR A 143 -3.32 50.43 7.34
C TYR A 143 -3.78 51.46 6.30
N ASP A 144 -2.88 52.31 5.82
CA ASP A 144 -3.17 53.35 4.83
C ASP A 144 -3.56 52.73 3.46
N ARG A 145 -2.93 51.62 3.08
CA ARG A 145 -3.34 50.79 1.93
C ARG A 145 -4.72 50.16 2.07
N LEU A 146 -5.22 49.95 3.29
CA LEU A 146 -6.57 49.44 3.50
C LEU A 146 -7.60 50.57 3.32
N LEU A 147 -7.32 51.75 3.88
CA LEU A 147 -8.19 52.93 3.73
C LEU A 147 -8.36 53.37 2.27
N SER A 148 -7.27 53.39 1.48
CA SER A 148 -7.33 53.72 0.05
C SER A 148 -8.11 52.69 -0.79
N THR A 149 -8.27 51.45 -0.32
CA THR A 149 -9.08 50.43 -1.02
C THR A 149 -10.58 50.61 -0.73
N ASP A 150 -10.95 51.14 0.45
CA ASP A 150 -12.36 51.41 0.80
C ASP A 150 -12.87 52.75 0.22
N CYS A 151 -12.03 53.78 0.08
CA CYS A 151 -12.42 55.04 -0.58
C CYS A 151 -12.78 54.87 -2.07
N ARG A 152 -12.14 53.94 -2.80
CA ARG A 152 -12.47 53.67 -4.22
C ARG A 152 -13.82 52.97 -4.44
N LYS A 153 -14.42 52.39 -3.40
CA LYS A 153 -15.74 51.74 -3.51
C LYS A 153 -16.91 52.70 -3.32
N ARG A 154 -16.67 53.93 -2.82
CA ARG A 154 -17.75 54.89 -2.53
C ARG A 154 -18.03 55.92 -3.65
N TYR A 155 -17.24 55.98 -4.72
CA TYR A 155 -17.34 57.08 -5.70
C TYR A 155 -17.68 56.75 -7.15
N ASN A 156 -17.86 55.48 -7.56
CA ASN A 156 -18.25 55.17 -8.93
C ASN A 156 -19.56 54.38 -8.97
N ALA A 157 -20.67 55.10 -8.86
CA ALA A 157 -21.93 54.72 -9.48
C ALA A 157 -22.09 55.57 -10.75
N GLU A 158 -22.66 54.95 -11.78
CA GLU A 158 -23.13 55.52 -13.06
C GLU A 158 -22.22 55.59 -14.30
N PRO A 159 -22.84 55.49 -15.51
CA PRO A 159 -22.37 54.61 -16.58
C PRO A 159 -21.96 55.39 -17.84
N THR A 160 -21.18 54.77 -18.74
CA THR A 160 -21.39 54.75 -20.21
C THR A 160 -20.18 54.23 -20.99
N SER A 161 -20.51 53.47 -22.04
CA SER A 161 -19.88 53.27 -23.35
C SER A 161 -18.35 53.23 -23.57
N SER A 162 -17.99 52.20 -24.35
CA SER A 162 -17.08 52.24 -25.50
C SER A 162 -15.56 52.06 -25.30
N THR A 163 -15.14 50.85 -25.68
CA THR A 163 -14.01 50.48 -26.55
C THR A 163 -12.53 50.67 -26.15
N ILE A 164 -11.85 49.51 -26.19
CA ILE A 164 -10.50 49.20 -26.69
C ILE A 164 -9.40 48.90 -25.65
N SER A 165 -9.17 47.58 -25.55
CA SER A 165 -7.93 46.81 -25.35
C SER A 165 -6.99 47.14 -24.19
N HIS A 166 -6.79 46.16 -23.30
CA HIS A 166 -5.51 45.44 -23.24
C HIS A 166 -5.64 44.08 -22.50
N ARG A 167 -5.08 43.08 -23.16
CA ARG A 167 -4.95 41.65 -22.86
C ARG A 167 -4.94 41.26 -21.37
N SER A 168 -5.97 40.52 -20.97
CA SER A 168 -5.94 39.61 -19.82
C SER A 168 -6.26 38.20 -20.34
N ASN A 169 -5.32 37.26 -20.18
CA ASN A 169 -5.55 35.85 -20.46
C ASN A 169 -6.61 35.31 -19.49
N ASN A 170 -7.86 35.30 -19.94
CA ASN A 170 -8.93 34.53 -19.35
C ASN A 170 -8.60 33.04 -19.50
N ILE A 171 -8.48 32.36 -18.36
CA ILE A 171 -8.76 30.93 -18.28
C ILE A 171 -10.27 30.80 -18.51
N VAL A 172 -10.64 30.70 -19.78
CA VAL A 172 -11.92 30.13 -20.16
C VAL A 172 -11.83 28.66 -19.78
N ALA A 173 -12.67 28.25 -18.82
CA ALA A 173 -13.01 26.85 -18.65
C ALA A 173 -13.71 26.42 -19.94
N ASN A 174 -12.94 25.99 -20.93
CA ASN A 174 -13.48 25.18 -22.00
C ASN A 174 -13.95 23.89 -21.34
N ASN A 175 -15.25 23.81 -21.09
CA ASN A 175 -16.01 22.57 -21.01
C ASN A 175 -15.89 21.88 -22.38
N VAL A 176 -14.71 21.35 -22.70
CA VAL A 176 -14.65 20.15 -23.52
C VAL A 176 -14.97 19.05 -22.54
N ALA A 177 -16.14 18.43 -22.69
CA ALA A 177 -16.42 17.15 -22.08
C ALA A 177 -15.33 16.18 -22.54
N ILE A 178 -14.26 16.07 -21.76
CA ILE A 178 -13.30 14.99 -21.90
C ILE A 178 -14.07 13.78 -21.40
N ASP A 179 -14.58 13.00 -22.33
CA ASP A 179 -15.23 11.72 -22.10
C ASP A 179 -14.31 10.88 -21.20
N HIS A 180 -14.58 10.91 -19.89
CA HIS A 180 -13.77 10.20 -18.92
C HIS A 180 -14.16 8.73 -19.08
N PRO A 181 -13.23 7.83 -19.48
CA PRO A 181 -13.58 6.43 -19.68
C PRO A 181 -14.19 5.90 -18.39
N ALA A 182 -15.41 5.36 -18.45
CA ALA A 182 -16.13 4.85 -17.29
C ALA A 182 -15.23 3.89 -16.48
N ARG A 183 -14.91 4.29 -15.24
CA ARG A 183 -14.05 3.54 -14.30
C ARG A 183 -14.84 2.63 -13.37
N VAL A 184 -16.13 2.50 -13.67
CA VAL A 184 -17.09 1.68 -12.96
C VAL A 184 -17.97 1.03 -14.03
N THR A 185 -18.16 -0.28 -13.91
CA THR A 185 -19.10 -1.05 -14.73
C THR A 185 -20.13 -1.64 -13.78
N VAL A 186 -21.39 -1.29 -13.99
CA VAL A 186 -22.53 -1.81 -13.24
C VAL A 186 -23.19 -2.89 -14.09
N LEU A 187 -23.46 -4.06 -13.51
CA LEU A 187 -24.05 -5.21 -14.18
C LEU A 187 -25.36 -5.61 -13.50
N GLY A 188 -26.31 -6.14 -14.27
CA GLY A 188 -27.62 -6.54 -13.76
C GLY A 188 -28.44 -5.36 -13.25
N ASP A 189 -29.25 -5.58 -12.23
CA ASP A 189 -30.18 -4.59 -11.64
C ASP A 189 -29.59 -3.80 -10.45
N ALA A 190 -28.26 -3.85 -10.25
CA ALA A 190 -27.63 -3.09 -9.18
C ALA A 190 -27.79 -1.57 -9.40
N GLN A 191 -28.30 -0.86 -8.39
CA GLN A 191 -28.43 0.61 -8.43
C GLN A 191 -27.36 1.27 -7.57
N LEU A 192 -26.74 2.34 -8.10
CA LEU A 192 -25.77 3.18 -7.38
C LEU A 192 -26.16 4.63 -7.54
N SER A 193 -25.98 5.43 -6.49
CA SER A 193 -26.10 6.89 -6.63
C SER A 193 -24.92 7.48 -7.41
N ASP A 194 -25.10 8.68 -7.96
CA ASP A 194 -24.03 9.45 -8.60
C ASP A 194 -22.83 9.66 -7.68
N ASN A 195 -23.06 9.77 -6.36
CA ASN A 195 -21.99 9.92 -5.37
C ASN A 195 -21.14 8.64 -5.25
N ALA A 196 -21.79 7.47 -5.30
CA ALA A 196 -21.10 6.18 -5.27
C ALA A 196 -20.30 5.96 -6.56
N VAL A 197 -20.87 6.32 -7.71
CA VAL A 197 -20.18 6.25 -9.02
C VAL A 197 -18.97 7.20 -9.05
N ASP A 198 -19.11 8.45 -8.60
CA ASP A 198 -17.99 9.41 -8.53
C ASP A 198 -16.88 8.92 -7.59
N PHE A 199 -17.25 8.37 -6.43
CA PHE A 199 -16.29 7.79 -5.49
C PHE A 199 -15.51 6.61 -6.10
N LEU A 200 -16.21 5.64 -6.69
CA LEU A 200 -15.57 4.47 -7.32
C LEU A 200 -14.73 4.87 -8.54
N SER A 201 -15.10 5.97 -9.22
CA SER A 201 -14.35 6.51 -10.36
C SER A 201 -12.95 7.03 -10.00
N LEU A 202 -12.63 7.21 -8.70
CA LEU A 202 -11.26 7.43 -8.26
C LEU A 202 -10.33 6.24 -8.59
N GLY A 203 -10.91 5.04 -8.76
CA GLY A 203 -10.25 3.83 -9.22
C GLY A 203 -9.73 2.92 -8.08
N PRO A 204 -9.52 1.61 -8.35
CA PRO A 204 -9.17 0.63 -7.32
C PRO A 204 -7.90 0.93 -6.50
N SER A 205 -6.92 1.59 -7.13
CA SER A 205 -5.62 1.93 -6.53
C SER A 205 -5.61 3.26 -5.76
N PHE A 206 -6.75 3.95 -5.65
CA PHE A 206 -6.83 5.19 -4.88
C PHE A 206 -6.71 4.92 -3.38
N SER A 207 -5.76 5.55 -2.70
CA SER A 207 -5.61 5.47 -1.24
C SER A 207 -6.23 6.69 -0.58
N ILE A 208 -7.08 6.43 0.40
CA ILE A 208 -7.79 7.45 1.17
C ILE A 208 -6.82 7.98 2.26
N SER A 209 -6.76 9.31 2.41
CA SER A 209 -6.00 9.94 3.48
C SER A 209 -6.60 9.58 4.84
N THR A 210 -5.77 9.09 5.76
CA THR A 210 -6.19 8.78 7.13
C THR A 210 -5.76 9.88 8.08
N ARG A 211 -6.55 10.07 9.15
CA ARG A 211 -6.15 10.91 10.28
C ARG A 211 -5.12 10.16 11.11
N ILE A 212 -4.25 10.89 11.80
CA ILE A 212 -3.34 10.29 12.79
C ILE A 212 -4.16 9.95 14.03
N ASP A 213 -4.44 8.67 14.21
CA ASP A 213 -5.23 8.06 15.28
C ASP A 213 -4.41 6.99 16.02
N GLY A 214 -5.03 6.29 16.98
CA GLY A 214 -4.38 5.22 17.72
C GLY A 214 -3.88 4.08 16.82
N SER A 215 -4.62 3.76 15.76
CA SER A 215 -4.20 2.77 14.74
C SER A 215 -2.89 3.15 14.07
N THR A 216 -2.73 4.44 13.75
CA THR A 216 -1.49 4.99 13.18
C THR A 216 -0.32 4.84 14.16
N PHE A 217 -0.52 5.20 15.44
CA PHE A 217 0.55 5.06 16.45
C PHE A 217 0.93 3.60 16.73
N ARG A 218 -0.05 2.69 16.73
CA ARG A 218 0.20 1.24 16.80
C ARG A 218 1.12 0.77 15.66
N LYS A 219 0.80 1.13 14.41
CA LYS A 219 1.63 0.79 13.22
C LYS A 219 3.03 1.42 13.27
N VAL A 220 3.16 2.63 13.81
CA VAL A 220 4.47 3.30 13.97
C VAL A 220 5.30 2.61 15.05
N ALA A 221 4.71 2.31 16.21
CA ALA A 221 5.40 1.64 17.30
C ALA A 221 5.88 0.24 16.89
N THR A 222 5.03 -0.55 16.23
CA THR A 222 5.42 -1.89 15.74
C THR A 222 6.52 -1.82 14.67
N GLY A 223 6.44 -0.85 13.74
CA GLY A 223 7.49 -0.63 12.74
C GLY A 223 8.84 -0.24 13.35
N LEU A 224 8.82 0.55 14.43
CA LEU A 224 10.02 0.94 15.19
C LEU A 224 10.57 -0.23 16.03
N HIS A 225 9.71 -1.03 16.66
CA HIS A 225 10.14 -2.22 17.40
C HIS A 225 10.89 -3.20 16.50
N LYS A 226 10.33 -3.48 15.32
CA LYS A 226 10.99 -4.30 14.30
C LYS A 226 12.33 -3.74 13.84
N LEU A 227 12.47 -2.42 13.77
CA LEU A 227 13.75 -1.79 13.44
C LEU A 227 14.78 -1.98 14.57
N ARG A 228 14.38 -1.78 15.84
CA ARG A 228 15.23 -1.99 17.02
C ARG A 228 15.83 -3.39 17.02
N ASP A 229 14.99 -4.41 16.86
CA ASP A 229 15.43 -5.81 16.84
C ASP A 229 16.46 -6.05 15.73
N ARG A 230 16.23 -5.49 14.54
CA ARG A 230 17.16 -5.60 13.41
C ARG A 230 18.47 -4.85 13.63
N LEU A 231 18.43 -3.68 14.27
CA LEU A 231 19.64 -2.93 14.63
C LEU A 231 20.49 -3.70 15.64
N ARG A 232 19.88 -4.30 16.66
CA ARG A 232 20.57 -5.17 17.63
C ARG A 232 21.23 -6.36 16.96
N ILE A 233 20.50 -7.07 16.08
CA ILE A 233 21.04 -8.21 15.32
C ILE A 233 22.20 -7.78 14.42
N LYS A 234 22.06 -6.64 13.73
CA LYS A 234 23.12 -6.12 12.85
C LYS A 234 24.37 -5.75 13.66
N ALA A 235 24.22 -4.98 14.72
CA ALA A 235 25.35 -4.56 15.57
C ALA A 235 26.05 -5.76 16.22
N LYS A 236 25.31 -6.80 16.63
CA LYS A 236 25.92 -8.03 17.16
C LYS A 236 26.78 -8.76 16.13
N ARG A 237 26.37 -8.77 14.85
CA ARG A 237 27.16 -9.37 13.77
C ARG A 237 28.41 -8.55 13.47
N GLU A 238 28.32 -7.22 13.52
CA GLU A 238 29.45 -6.33 13.28
C GLU A 238 30.47 -6.37 14.43
N ASN A 239 30.02 -6.63 15.66
CA ASN A 239 30.88 -6.78 16.84
C ASN A 239 31.50 -8.18 17.00
N GLN A 240 31.06 -9.18 16.22
CA GLN A 240 31.67 -10.51 16.21
C GLN A 240 32.81 -10.51 15.17
N SER A 241 34.06 -10.62 15.62
CA SER A 241 35.23 -10.76 14.75
C SER A 241 35.03 -11.92 13.75
N PRO A 242 35.55 -11.83 12.51
CA PRO A 242 35.31 -12.80 11.43
C PRO A 242 35.94 -14.20 11.64
N HIS A 243 36.38 -14.53 12.86
CA HIS A 243 36.94 -15.83 13.21
C HIS A 243 35.89 -16.70 13.90
N THR A 244 35.03 -17.33 13.10
CA THR A 244 34.45 -18.64 13.45
C THR A 244 33.90 -19.29 12.18
N THR A 245 34.65 -20.30 11.72
CA THR A 245 34.24 -21.45 10.90
C THR A 245 32.98 -21.25 10.07
N HIS A 246 33.17 -20.95 8.79
CA HIS A 246 32.22 -21.28 7.73
C HIS A 246 31.96 -22.79 7.75
N MET A 247 31.03 -23.25 8.56
CA MET A 247 30.35 -24.51 8.28
C MET A 247 29.68 -24.32 6.92
N SER A 248 30.20 -25.04 5.93
CA SER A 248 29.74 -25.12 4.55
C SER A 248 28.28 -25.58 4.48
N THR A 249 27.37 -24.70 4.85
CA THR A 249 25.93 -24.87 4.69
C THR A 249 25.55 -23.96 3.53
N ARG A 250 25.07 -24.57 2.43
CA ARG A 250 24.62 -23.82 1.27
C ARG A 250 23.55 -22.81 1.75
N PRO A 251 23.70 -21.52 1.47
CA PRO A 251 22.80 -20.51 2.00
C PRO A 251 21.41 -20.70 1.38
N LEU A 252 20.44 -21.10 2.21
CA LEU A 252 19.04 -21.22 1.81
C LEU A 252 18.44 -19.85 1.47
N PRO A 253 17.43 -19.78 0.58
CA PRO A 253 16.81 -18.52 0.21
C PRO A 253 16.08 -17.91 1.41
N LEU A 254 16.19 -16.58 1.56
CA LEU A 254 15.53 -15.85 2.64
C LEU A 254 14.00 -15.94 2.47
N ALA A 255 13.35 -16.77 3.29
CA ALA A 255 11.91 -16.94 3.25
C ALA A 255 11.18 -15.64 3.67
N PRO A 256 10.16 -15.18 2.92
CA PRO A 256 9.40 -13.98 3.23
C PRO A 256 8.30 -14.20 4.27
N PHE A 257 8.19 -15.41 4.83
CA PHE A 257 7.12 -15.80 5.75
C PHE A 257 7.46 -15.51 7.22
N PRO A 258 6.48 -15.21 8.09
CA PRO A 258 6.72 -15.01 9.51
C PRO A 258 7.46 -16.19 10.15
N HIS A 259 8.28 -15.91 11.15
CA HIS A 259 8.85 -16.94 12.01
C HIS A 259 7.75 -17.53 12.91
N SER A 260 7.89 -18.82 13.24
CA SER A 260 7.01 -19.51 14.19
C SER A 260 7.21 -19.02 15.62
N PHE A 261 8.41 -18.55 15.96
CA PHE A 261 8.78 -18.10 17.30
C PHE A 261 9.44 -16.73 17.27
N TYR A 262 9.13 -15.92 18.27
CA TYR A 262 9.80 -14.65 18.52
C TYR A 262 10.77 -14.83 19.67
N LYS A 263 12.03 -14.43 19.43
CA LYS A 263 13.05 -14.30 20.45
C LYS A 263 13.55 -12.87 20.40
N GLU A 264 13.38 -12.13 21.48
CA GLU A 264 13.87 -10.76 21.59
C GLU A 264 15.42 -10.77 21.46
N PRO A 265 15.99 -9.94 20.57
CA PRO A 265 17.45 -9.80 20.50
C PRO A 265 18.01 -9.10 21.74
N GLU A 266 19.15 -9.59 22.22
CA GLU A 266 19.89 -9.00 23.34
C GLU A 266 20.18 -7.51 23.12
N PRO A 267 20.04 -6.66 24.16
CA PRO A 267 20.35 -5.24 24.09
C PRO A 267 21.78 -4.97 23.62
N VAL A 268 21.97 -3.93 22.81
CA VAL A 268 23.28 -3.47 22.33
C VAL A 268 23.35 -1.96 22.54
N ARG A 269 24.20 -1.52 23.49
CA ARG A 269 24.21 -0.14 24.01
C ARG A 269 24.28 0.93 22.92
N GLU A 270 25.15 0.77 21.93
CA GLU A 270 25.31 1.73 20.84
C GLU A 270 24.05 1.80 19.95
N ALA A 271 23.57 0.64 19.49
CA ALA A 271 22.38 0.53 18.66
C ALA A 271 21.13 1.07 19.38
N ASP A 272 20.97 0.73 20.66
CA ASP A 272 19.84 1.18 21.48
C ASP A 272 19.87 2.70 21.74
N THR A 273 21.05 3.30 21.89
CA THR A 273 21.19 4.75 22.05
C THR A 273 20.76 5.49 20.79
N LYS A 274 21.26 5.07 19.61
CA LYS A 274 20.84 5.62 18.31
C LYS A 274 19.33 5.41 18.10
N PHE A 275 18.82 4.23 18.44
CA PHE A 275 17.39 3.93 18.34
C PHE A 275 16.52 4.81 19.23
N LYS A 276 16.89 5.07 20.49
CA LYS A 276 16.12 5.94 21.40
C LYS A 276 16.03 7.40 20.92
N ILE A 277 17.11 7.91 20.29
CA ILE A 277 17.10 9.23 19.64
C ILE A 277 16.10 9.24 18.48
N LEU A 278 16.14 8.21 17.62
CA LEU A 278 15.20 8.07 16.51
C LEU A 278 13.75 7.96 17.01
N LEU A 279 13.49 7.10 17.99
CA LEU A 279 12.18 6.87 18.60
C LEU A 279 11.55 8.17 19.09
N SER A 280 12.31 8.96 19.86
CA SER A 280 11.88 10.26 20.39
C SER A 280 11.61 11.27 19.27
N GLY A 281 12.47 11.30 18.25
CA GLY A 281 12.29 12.18 17.09
C GLY A 281 11.04 11.83 16.26
N VAL A 282 10.78 10.54 16.04
CA VAL A 282 9.60 10.07 15.30
C VAL A 282 8.33 10.37 16.07
N LEU A 283 8.31 10.11 17.39
CA LEU A 283 7.18 10.46 18.24
C LEU A 283 6.86 11.96 18.16
N ALA A 284 7.87 12.83 18.31
CA ALA A 284 7.69 14.27 18.19
C ALA A 284 7.19 14.69 16.80
N ALA A 285 7.68 14.03 15.74
CA ALA A 285 7.25 14.29 14.37
C ALA A 285 5.76 13.97 14.16
N TYR A 286 5.29 12.79 14.60
CA TYR A 286 3.88 12.41 14.47
C TYR A 286 2.96 13.26 15.37
N SER A 287 3.34 13.46 16.64
CA SER A 287 2.55 14.25 17.59
C SER A 287 2.37 15.70 17.15
N LYS A 288 3.41 16.33 16.59
CA LYS A 288 3.32 17.70 16.06
C LYS A 288 2.33 17.84 14.90
N HIS A 289 2.16 16.79 14.10
CA HIS A 289 1.33 16.84 12.89
C HIS A 289 -0.07 16.22 13.10
N ARG A 290 -0.41 15.77 14.31
CA ARG A 290 -1.73 15.17 14.65
C ARG A 290 -2.92 16.05 14.29
N ARG A 291 -2.76 17.38 14.35
CA ARG A 291 -3.82 18.37 14.04
C ARG A 291 -3.94 18.75 12.55
N PHE A 292 -3.04 18.26 11.70
CA PHE A 292 -2.95 18.68 10.29
C PHE A 292 -3.15 17.51 9.33
N THR A 293 -4.41 17.20 9.01
CA THR A 293 -4.73 16.25 7.93
C THR A 293 -5.81 16.84 7.03
N HIS A 294 -5.50 16.98 5.75
CA HIS A 294 -6.48 17.36 4.73
C HIS A 294 -7.04 16.08 4.13
N GLY A 295 -8.37 15.95 4.09
CA GLY A 295 -9.03 14.87 3.38
C GLY A 295 -8.75 14.96 1.89
N ASN A 296 -8.53 13.83 1.23
CA ASN A 296 -8.36 13.76 -0.23
C ASN A 296 -9.64 13.35 -0.98
N LEU A 297 -10.76 13.22 -0.28
CA LEU A 297 -12.11 13.00 -0.82
C LEU A 297 -12.97 14.26 -0.68
N THR A 298 -13.89 14.49 -1.62
CA THR A 298 -14.95 15.52 -1.50
C THR A 298 -16.06 15.05 -0.57
N ARG A 299 -17.01 15.92 -0.22
CA ARG A 299 -18.13 15.57 0.67
C ARG A 299 -19.04 14.52 0.03
N GLU A 300 -19.25 14.65 -1.26
CA GLU A 300 -20.03 13.78 -2.15
C GLU A 300 -19.38 12.40 -2.20
N GLN A 301 -18.06 12.34 -2.44
CA GLN A 301 -17.30 11.09 -2.43
C GLN A 301 -17.32 10.39 -1.06
N TRP A 302 -17.35 11.15 0.03
CA TRP A 302 -17.54 10.57 1.37
C TRP A 302 -18.91 9.92 1.55
N LYS A 303 -19.98 10.53 1.03
CA LYS A 303 -21.33 9.92 1.03
C LYS A 303 -21.34 8.65 0.19
N GLY A 304 -20.75 8.69 -1.00
CA GLY A 304 -20.62 7.51 -1.87
C GLY A 304 -19.85 6.36 -1.22
N LEU A 305 -18.78 6.65 -0.47
CA LEU A 305 -18.06 5.63 0.29
C LEU A 305 -18.94 4.98 1.37
N VAL A 306 -19.76 5.76 2.08
CA VAL A 306 -20.66 5.24 3.12
C VAL A 306 -21.71 4.34 2.49
N GLU A 307 -22.36 4.79 1.42
CA GLU A 307 -23.35 4.03 0.66
C GLU A 307 -22.77 2.69 0.17
N VAL A 308 -21.63 2.70 -0.54
CA VAL A 308 -21.02 1.46 -1.04
C VAL A 308 -20.65 0.51 0.10
N ARG A 309 -20.22 1.02 1.26
CA ARG A 309 -19.94 0.19 2.44
C ARG A 309 -21.21 -0.45 2.99
N GLU A 310 -22.30 0.29 3.10
CA GLU A 310 -23.58 -0.21 3.56
C GLU A 310 -24.11 -1.30 2.62
N MET A 311 -24.14 -1.02 1.31
CA MET A 311 -24.60 -1.97 0.28
C MET A 311 -23.74 -3.24 0.17
N THR A 312 -22.45 -3.15 0.47
CA THR A 312 -21.58 -4.35 0.50
C THR A 312 -21.71 -5.12 1.81
N GLN A 313 -22.05 -4.46 2.92
CA GLN A 313 -22.23 -5.09 4.23
C GLN A 313 -23.60 -5.79 4.35
N ASN A 314 -24.66 -5.19 3.81
CA ASN A 314 -26.00 -5.78 3.81
C ASN A 314 -26.19 -6.85 2.72
N GLY A 315 -25.21 -7.01 1.82
CA GLY A 315 -25.23 -8.01 0.76
C GLY A 315 -26.05 -7.62 -0.48
N ALA A 316 -26.44 -6.35 -0.62
CA ALA A 316 -27.12 -5.87 -1.82
C ALA A 316 -26.21 -5.98 -3.06
N ILE A 317 -24.93 -5.63 -2.93
CA ILE A 317 -23.97 -5.67 -4.04
C ILE A 317 -22.71 -6.45 -3.72
N ARG A 318 -22.13 -7.04 -4.76
CA ARG A 318 -20.74 -7.47 -4.82
C ARG A 318 -19.93 -6.42 -5.57
N LEU A 319 -18.86 -5.96 -4.93
CA LEU A 319 -17.83 -5.13 -5.55
C LEU A 319 -16.60 -5.97 -5.90
N SER A 320 -16.18 -5.92 -7.16
CA SER A 320 -14.96 -6.59 -7.64
C SER A 320 -14.19 -5.69 -8.63
N VAL A 321 -13.13 -6.23 -9.26
CA VAL A 321 -12.36 -5.53 -10.31
C VAL A 321 -12.46 -6.36 -11.58
N SER A 322 -12.52 -5.72 -12.74
CA SER A 322 -12.61 -6.44 -14.01
C SER A 322 -11.35 -7.28 -14.31
N ASP A 323 -11.48 -8.26 -15.21
CA ASP A 323 -10.38 -9.12 -15.63
C ASP A 323 -9.22 -8.35 -16.30
N LYS A 324 -9.55 -7.50 -17.30
CA LYS A 324 -8.55 -6.83 -18.15
C LYS A 324 -8.59 -5.29 -18.09
N GLY A 325 -9.70 -4.68 -17.70
CA GLY A 325 -9.86 -3.23 -17.80
C GLY A 325 -9.36 -2.45 -16.59
N GLY A 326 -9.33 -3.07 -15.41
CA GLY A 326 -8.86 -2.50 -14.15
C GLY A 326 -9.88 -1.62 -13.43
N GLU A 327 -11.09 -1.48 -13.96
CA GLU A 327 -12.24 -0.79 -13.37
C GLU A 327 -12.90 -1.57 -12.24
N PHE A 328 -13.68 -0.87 -11.41
CA PHE A 328 -14.59 -1.54 -10.49
C PHE A 328 -15.76 -2.18 -11.27
N VAL A 329 -16.14 -3.38 -10.86
CA VAL A 329 -17.34 -4.05 -11.33
C VAL A 329 -18.29 -4.18 -10.15
N VAL A 330 -19.51 -3.65 -10.32
CA VAL A 330 -20.59 -3.69 -9.33
C VAL A 330 -21.71 -4.54 -9.88
N MET A 331 -22.19 -5.49 -9.10
CA MET A 331 -23.31 -6.34 -9.48
C MET A 331 -24.06 -6.84 -8.24
N PRO A 332 -25.32 -7.27 -8.36
CA PRO A 332 -26.03 -7.90 -7.26
C PRO A 332 -25.28 -9.12 -6.74
N GLN A 333 -25.27 -9.31 -5.41
CA GLN A 333 -24.60 -10.47 -4.82
C GLN A 333 -25.25 -11.78 -5.26
N VAL A 334 -26.57 -11.77 -5.53
CA VAL A 334 -27.33 -12.92 -6.04
C VAL A 334 -26.83 -13.33 -7.43
N LEU A 335 -26.69 -12.38 -8.36
CA LEU A 335 -26.19 -12.64 -9.71
C LEU A 335 -24.77 -13.24 -9.71
N ASP A 336 -23.86 -12.75 -8.87
CA ASP A 336 -22.51 -13.36 -8.75
C ASP A 336 -22.55 -14.81 -8.24
N ARG A 337 -23.49 -15.12 -7.33
CA ARG A 337 -23.68 -16.48 -6.82
C ARG A 337 -24.19 -17.40 -7.91
N GLU A 338 -25.14 -16.96 -8.72
CA GLU A 338 -25.70 -17.74 -9.83
C GLU A 338 -24.64 -18.03 -10.90
N ILE A 339 -23.91 -16.99 -11.35
CA ILE A 339 -22.82 -17.13 -12.31
C ILE A 339 -21.78 -18.12 -11.80
N THR A 340 -21.38 -17.98 -10.53
CA THR A 340 -20.38 -18.86 -9.94
C THR A 340 -20.88 -20.28 -9.75
N ALA A 341 -22.13 -20.47 -9.33
CA ALA A 341 -22.74 -21.78 -9.16
C ALA A 341 -22.81 -22.53 -10.49
N LEU A 342 -23.25 -21.87 -11.57
CA LEU A 342 -23.27 -22.44 -12.92
C LEU A 342 -21.86 -22.83 -13.40
N HIS A 343 -20.86 -21.99 -13.15
CA HIS A 343 -19.47 -22.33 -13.50
C HIS A 343 -18.94 -23.56 -12.75
N LEU A 344 -19.29 -23.71 -11.47
CA LEU A 344 -18.86 -24.85 -10.65
C LEU A 344 -19.64 -26.15 -10.92
N GLN A 345 -20.69 -26.12 -11.76
CA GLN A 345 -21.39 -27.31 -12.22
C GLN A 345 -20.64 -28.08 -13.32
N ASP A 346 -19.61 -27.49 -13.94
CA ASP A 346 -18.78 -28.18 -14.94
C ASP A 346 -18.00 -29.35 -14.31
N THR A 347 -18.55 -30.55 -14.46
CA THR A 347 -17.98 -31.80 -13.93
C THR A 347 -16.69 -32.22 -14.64
N THR A 348 -16.37 -31.63 -15.79
CA THR A 348 -15.10 -31.87 -16.49
C THR A 348 -13.93 -31.09 -15.86
N LEU A 349 -14.23 -30.09 -15.04
CA LEU A 349 -13.24 -29.23 -14.36
C LEU A 349 -13.26 -29.38 -12.84
N TYR A 350 -14.45 -29.56 -12.25
CA TYR A 350 -14.63 -29.57 -10.80
C TYR A 350 -15.37 -30.81 -10.31
N ARG A 351 -15.02 -31.22 -9.08
CA ARG A 351 -15.69 -32.31 -8.37
C ARG A 351 -15.98 -31.87 -6.93
N ARG A 352 -17.16 -32.20 -6.41
CA ARG A 352 -17.48 -31.99 -4.99
C ARG A 352 -16.64 -32.92 -4.11
N VAL A 353 -16.11 -32.38 -3.03
CA VAL A 353 -15.32 -33.13 -2.03
C VAL A 353 -15.72 -32.67 -0.63
N THR A 354 -15.08 -33.21 0.40
CA THR A 354 -15.38 -32.91 1.80
C THR A 354 -14.27 -32.12 2.49
N GLU A 355 -14.58 -31.56 3.65
CA GLU A 355 -13.57 -30.96 4.53
C GLU A 355 -12.53 -32.00 5.01
N LYS A 356 -12.94 -33.26 5.19
CA LYS A 356 -12.02 -34.34 5.60
C LYS A 356 -10.94 -34.57 4.54
N ASP A 357 -11.31 -34.51 3.26
CA ASP A 357 -10.38 -34.65 2.13
C ASP A 357 -9.34 -33.53 2.12
N PHE A 358 -9.79 -32.28 2.36
CA PHE A 358 -8.90 -31.13 2.50
C PHE A 358 -7.86 -31.34 3.62
N HIS A 359 -8.31 -31.74 4.82
CA HIS A 359 -7.39 -31.96 5.94
C HIS A 359 -6.45 -33.15 5.71
N ALA A 360 -6.92 -34.23 5.09
CA ALA A 360 -6.09 -35.38 4.73
C ALA A 360 -4.97 -34.98 3.76
N GLN A 361 -5.31 -34.19 2.75
CA GLN A 361 -4.36 -33.64 1.79
C GLN A 361 -3.32 -32.72 2.45
N CYS A 362 -3.74 -31.87 3.39
CA CYS A 362 -2.83 -31.00 4.14
C CYS A 362 -1.81 -31.79 4.95
N ARG A 363 -2.26 -32.86 5.65
CA ARG A 363 -1.36 -33.75 6.40
C ARG A 363 -0.36 -34.43 5.48
N ARG A 364 -0.85 -35.03 4.39
CA ARG A 364 -0.01 -35.71 3.39
C ARG A 364 1.09 -34.81 2.84
N LEU A 365 0.77 -33.57 2.44
CA LEU A 365 1.78 -32.64 1.93
C LEU A 365 2.84 -32.31 3.00
N ASN A 366 2.41 -32.04 4.23
CA ASN A 366 3.34 -31.74 5.33
C ASN A 366 4.27 -32.93 5.64
N ASP A 367 3.73 -34.14 5.64
CA ASP A 367 4.49 -35.36 5.92
C ASP A 367 5.54 -35.62 4.83
N VAL A 368 5.16 -35.50 3.56
CA VAL A 368 6.09 -35.63 2.44
C VAL A 368 7.14 -34.52 2.46
N TRP A 369 6.75 -33.27 2.74
CA TRP A 369 7.68 -32.15 2.85
C TRP A 369 8.74 -32.37 3.92
N MET A 370 8.33 -32.78 5.13
CA MET A 370 9.25 -33.04 6.23
C MET A 370 10.17 -34.22 5.91
N THR A 371 9.62 -35.30 5.35
CA THR A 371 10.39 -36.52 5.02
C THR A 371 11.42 -36.25 3.93
N VAL A 372 10.99 -35.69 2.80
CA VAL A 372 11.86 -35.38 1.66
C VAL A 372 12.88 -34.30 2.01
N GLY A 373 12.45 -33.28 2.75
CA GLY A 373 13.30 -32.18 3.17
C GLY A 373 14.45 -32.63 4.08
N ARG A 374 14.14 -33.42 5.12
CA ARG A 374 15.16 -34.02 6.01
C ARG A 374 16.12 -34.92 5.26
N ALA A 375 15.60 -35.79 4.40
CA ALA A 375 16.42 -36.69 3.58
C ALA A 375 17.34 -35.93 2.61
N SER A 376 17.05 -34.65 2.32
CA SER A 376 17.84 -33.77 1.45
C SER A 376 18.78 -32.83 2.21
N GLY A 377 18.89 -32.98 3.53
CA GLY A 377 19.78 -32.17 4.37
C GLY A 377 19.32 -30.72 4.56
N LEU A 378 18.04 -30.41 4.34
CA LEU A 378 17.51 -29.08 4.60
C LEU A 378 17.41 -28.80 6.10
N ASP A 379 17.78 -27.59 6.51
CA ASP A 379 17.71 -27.13 7.90
C ASP A 379 16.30 -27.26 8.51
N GLU A 380 16.21 -27.79 9.73
CA GLU A 380 14.92 -28.03 10.41
C GLU A 380 14.12 -26.74 10.66
N ARG A 381 14.79 -25.61 10.92
CA ARG A 381 14.10 -24.33 11.11
C ARG A 381 13.50 -23.85 9.80
N PHE A 382 14.19 -24.06 8.67
CA PHE A 382 13.65 -23.78 7.35
C PHE A 382 12.45 -24.67 7.01
N LEU A 383 12.55 -25.98 7.25
CA LEU A 383 11.45 -26.93 7.03
C LEU A 383 10.21 -26.55 7.82
N SER A 384 10.37 -26.30 9.12
CA SER A 384 9.30 -25.90 10.03
C SER A 384 8.69 -24.55 9.67
N ARG A 385 9.47 -23.64 9.08
CA ARG A 385 8.97 -22.32 8.64
C ARG A 385 8.07 -22.42 7.42
N LEU A 386 8.32 -23.37 6.52
CA LEU A 386 7.48 -23.59 5.33
C LEU A 386 6.30 -24.53 5.59
N LYS A 387 6.39 -25.40 6.59
CA LYS A 387 5.27 -26.23 7.05
C LYS A 387 4.11 -25.37 7.56
N LEU A 388 2.88 -25.74 7.23
CA LEU A 388 1.65 -25.10 7.73
C LEU A 388 0.79 -26.13 8.45
N ASP A 389 0.73 -26.05 9.78
CA ASP A 389 -0.07 -27.00 10.58
C ASP A 389 -1.59 -26.72 10.50
N THR A 390 -1.98 -25.45 10.34
CA THR A 390 -3.39 -25.03 10.19
C THR A 390 -3.54 -24.14 8.97
N PRO A 391 -3.45 -24.69 7.74
CA PRO A 391 -3.56 -23.90 6.52
C PRO A 391 -4.99 -23.37 6.34
N THR A 392 -5.11 -22.19 5.73
CA THR A 392 -6.40 -21.65 5.31
C THR A 392 -6.87 -22.38 4.07
N CYS A 393 -8.11 -22.90 4.05
CA CYS A 393 -8.65 -23.51 2.84
C CYS A 393 -8.69 -22.49 1.68
N PRO A 394 -8.09 -22.80 0.52
CA PRO A 394 -8.19 -21.94 -0.67
C PRO A 394 -9.64 -21.55 -0.99
N VAL A 395 -9.85 -20.36 -1.55
CA VAL A 395 -11.22 -19.87 -1.86
C VAL A 395 -11.35 -19.53 -3.33
N PHE A 396 -12.50 -19.89 -3.90
CA PHE A 396 -12.85 -19.53 -5.26
C PHE A 396 -13.46 -18.12 -5.32
N TYR A 397 -13.04 -17.34 -6.30
CA TYR A 397 -13.76 -16.14 -6.72
C TYR A 397 -13.60 -15.92 -8.23
N SER A 398 -14.59 -15.28 -8.83
CA SER A 398 -14.65 -14.94 -10.25
C SER A 398 -14.25 -13.48 -10.49
N LEU A 399 -13.61 -13.22 -11.63
CA LEU A 399 -13.48 -11.89 -12.23
C LEU A 399 -14.30 -11.86 -13.52
N ILE A 400 -15.17 -10.86 -13.68
CA ILE A 400 -16.00 -10.73 -14.89
C ILE A 400 -15.14 -10.23 -16.06
N LYS A 401 -15.29 -10.88 -17.23
CA LYS A 401 -14.65 -10.45 -18.48
C LYS A 401 -15.48 -9.36 -19.15
N THR A 402 -15.51 -8.17 -18.55
CA THR A 402 -16.29 -7.01 -19.03
C THR A 402 -16.02 -6.66 -20.50
N HIS A 403 -14.79 -6.85 -20.99
CA HIS A 403 -14.41 -6.66 -22.39
C HIS A 403 -15.05 -7.64 -23.39
N LYS A 404 -15.81 -8.64 -22.92
CA LYS A 404 -16.58 -9.58 -23.76
C LYS A 404 -18.09 -9.30 -23.71
N ILE A 405 -18.50 -8.21 -23.05
CA ILE A 405 -19.89 -7.81 -22.89
C ILE A 405 -20.10 -6.55 -23.72
N THR A 406 -21.15 -6.52 -24.54
CA THR A 406 -21.50 -5.31 -25.28
C THR A 406 -22.30 -4.35 -24.39
N PRO A 407 -22.28 -3.02 -24.64
CA PRO A 407 -23.04 -2.07 -23.83
C PRO A 407 -24.54 -2.37 -23.73
N ASP A 408 -25.13 -2.93 -24.78
CA ASP A 408 -26.56 -3.25 -24.85
C ASP A 408 -26.95 -4.47 -24.01
N GLU A 409 -25.98 -5.33 -23.67
CA GLU A 409 -26.17 -6.57 -22.92
C GLU A 409 -25.99 -6.39 -21.39
N LEU A 410 -25.49 -5.24 -20.93
CA LEU A 410 -25.03 -5.04 -19.54
C LEU A 410 -26.10 -5.34 -18.46
N HIS A 411 -27.38 -5.18 -18.79
CA HIS A 411 -28.51 -5.25 -17.85
C HIS A 411 -29.49 -6.42 -18.13
N SER A 412 -29.33 -7.14 -19.25
CA SER A 412 -30.31 -8.13 -19.74
C SER A 412 -29.76 -9.57 -19.86
N MET A 413 -28.48 -9.77 -19.57
CA MET A 413 -27.85 -11.10 -19.67
C MET A 413 -28.28 -12.05 -18.53
N SER A 414 -28.58 -13.29 -18.90
CA SER A 414 -28.70 -14.39 -17.95
C SER A 414 -27.34 -14.80 -17.38
N ALA A 415 -27.34 -15.39 -16.18
CA ALA A 415 -26.12 -15.77 -15.46
C ALA A 415 -25.17 -16.68 -16.27
N GLY A 416 -25.70 -17.58 -17.11
CA GLY A 416 -24.90 -18.50 -17.93
C GLY A 416 -24.11 -17.84 -19.07
N THR A 417 -24.50 -16.64 -19.48
CA THR A 417 -23.87 -15.93 -20.61
C THR A 417 -22.58 -15.23 -20.17
N TYR A 418 -22.48 -14.81 -18.91
CA TYR A 418 -21.31 -14.13 -18.38
C TYR A 418 -20.06 -14.99 -18.46
N LYS A 419 -19.04 -14.50 -19.18
CA LYS A 419 -17.72 -15.12 -19.19
C LYS A 419 -16.89 -14.62 -18.01
N ILE A 420 -16.33 -15.55 -17.25
CA ILE A 420 -15.49 -15.24 -16.08
C ILE A 420 -14.04 -15.69 -16.26
N ARG A 421 -13.15 -15.14 -15.42
CA ARG A 421 -11.87 -15.76 -15.07
C ARG A 421 -12.01 -16.38 -13.67
N PRO A 422 -11.95 -17.72 -13.54
CA PRO A 422 -11.97 -18.36 -12.24
C PRO A 422 -10.61 -18.19 -11.56
N ILE A 423 -10.61 -17.81 -10.28
CA ILE A 423 -9.40 -17.70 -9.45
C ILE A 423 -9.59 -18.53 -8.18
N ILE A 424 -8.59 -19.36 -7.88
CA ILE A 424 -8.51 -20.10 -6.62
C ILE A 424 -7.39 -19.46 -5.79
N SER A 425 -7.77 -18.66 -4.79
CA SER A 425 -6.78 -18.01 -3.92
C SER A 425 -6.12 -19.02 -2.99
N CYS A 426 -4.92 -19.45 -3.35
CA CYS A 426 -4.09 -20.34 -2.52
C CYS A 426 -3.29 -19.64 -1.41
N VAL A 427 -3.49 -18.33 -1.18
CA VAL A 427 -2.79 -17.57 -0.14
C VAL A 427 -3.08 -18.17 1.24
N GLY A 428 -2.02 -18.55 1.97
CA GLY A 428 -2.13 -19.23 3.27
C GLY A 428 -2.63 -20.67 3.18
N GLY A 429 -2.83 -21.21 1.98
CA GLY A 429 -3.20 -22.60 1.72
C GLY A 429 -2.05 -23.57 1.92
N PRO A 430 -2.31 -24.90 1.90
CA PRO A 430 -1.34 -25.92 2.28
C PRO A 430 -0.05 -25.85 1.46
N ALA A 431 -0.15 -25.65 0.15
CA ALA A 431 1.01 -25.59 -0.74
C ALA A 431 1.67 -24.21 -0.82
N ASP A 432 1.13 -23.13 -0.23
CA ASP A 432 1.59 -21.74 -0.48
C ASP A 432 3.10 -21.55 -0.23
N ARG A 433 3.57 -21.94 0.95
CA ARG A 433 4.96 -21.72 1.38
C ARG A 433 5.95 -22.69 0.73
N ILE A 434 5.56 -23.96 0.58
CA ILE A 434 6.39 -24.99 -0.06
C ILE A 434 6.51 -24.68 -1.55
N SER A 435 5.40 -24.39 -2.24
CA SER A 435 5.42 -24.03 -3.66
C SER A 435 6.23 -22.77 -3.94
N TRP A 436 6.29 -21.80 -3.02
CA TRP A 436 7.20 -20.65 -3.15
C TRP A 436 8.67 -21.09 -3.29
N PHE A 437 9.11 -22.03 -2.46
CA PHE A 437 10.48 -22.53 -2.50
C PHE A 437 10.73 -23.33 -3.78
N LEU A 438 9.81 -24.22 -4.15
CA LEU A 438 9.93 -25.01 -5.37
C LEU A 438 9.95 -24.13 -6.62
N THR A 439 9.10 -23.10 -6.70
CA THR A 439 9.11 -22.11 -7.79
C THR A 439 10.47 -21.43 -7.90
N LYS A 440 11.14 -21.11 -6.78
CA LYS A 440 12.50 -20.51 -6.83
C LYS A 440 13.52 -21.42 -7.50
N ILE A 441 13.39 -22.73 -7.32
CA ILE A 441 14.25 -23.72 -7.98
C ILE A 441 13.90 -23.79 -9.46
N VAL A 442 12.64 -24.12 -9.80
CA VAL A 442 12.26 -24.43 -11.19
C VAL A 442 12.18 -23.22 -12.11
N SER A 443 11.99 -22.00 -11.60
CA SER A 443 11.98 -20.79 -12.44
C SER A 443 13.32 -20.53 -13.15
N GLN A 444 14.43 -21.12 -12.69
CA GLN A 444 15.74 -21.03 -13.39
C GLN A 444 15.66 -21.61 -14.81
N ILE A 445 14.78 -22.60 -15.03
CA ILE A 445 14.62 -23.28 -16.32
C ILE A 445 14.06 -22.37 -17.40
N LEU A 446 13.32 -21.32 -17.02
CA LEU A 446 12.64 -20.43 -17.95
C LEU A 446 13.64 -19.69 -18.86
N GLN A 447 14.87 -19.43 -18.39
CA GLN A 447 15.92 -18.80 -19.17
C GLN A 447 16.49 -19.71 -20.26
N LYS A 448 16.20 -21.02 -20.21
CA LYS A 448 16.67 -22.02 -21.16
C LYS A 448 15.65 -22.30 -22.28
N ILE A 449 14.47 -21.69 -22.22
CA ILE A 449 13.39 -21.86 -23.20
C ILE A 449 13.51 -20.76 -24.25
N PRO A 450 13.91 -21.05 -25.50
CA PRO A 450 14.24 -20.02 -26.50
C PRO A 450 13.08 -19.10 -26.88
N SER A 451 11.88 -19.67 -26.95
CA SER A 451 10.63 -18.97 -27.26
C SER A 451 10.13 -18.10 -26.10
N HIS A 452 10.64 -18.26 -24.88
CA HIS A 452 10.08 -17.59 -23.70
C HIS A 452 10.50 -16.12 -23.60
N LEU A 453 9.50 -15.24 -23.57
CA LEU A 453 9.69 -13.82 -23.30
C LEU A 453 9.53 -13.51 -21.81
N SER A 454 10.53 -12.85 -21.22
CA SER A 454 10.45 -12.34 -19.84
C SER A 454 9.73 -11.01 -19.74
N ASN A 455 9.79 -10.17 -20.79
CA ASN A 455 9.18 -8.84 -20.86
C ASN A 455 9.19 -8.30 -22.30
N THR A 456 8.57 -7.12 -22.50
CA THR A 456 8.52 -6.45 -23.80
C THR A 456 9.89 -6.01 -24.32
N SER A 457 10.85 -5.69 -23.46
CA SER A 457 12.20 -5.30 -23.91
C SER A 457 12.94 -6.47 -24.56
N HIS A 458 12.85 -7.68 -24.00
CA HIS A 458 13.38 -8.90 -24.60
C HIS A 458 12.76 -9.16 -25.98
N PHE A 459 11.45 -8.92 -26.12
CA PHE A 459 10.76 -9.02 -27.40
C PHE A 459 11.30 -8.04 -28.45
N LEU A 460 11.51 -6.78 -28.08
CA LEU A 460 12.06 -5.78 -29.01
C LEU A 460 13.51 -6.10 -29.42
N GLU A 461 14.29 -6.69 -28.53
CA GLU A 461 15.65 -7.17 -28.85
C GLU A 461 15.60 -8.29 -29.89
N GLN A 462 14.74 -9.29 -29.69
CA GLN A 462 14.56 -10.37 -30.67
C GLN A 462 14.06 -9.84 -32.03
N LEU A 463 13.12 -8.88 -32.04
CA LEU A 463 12.69 -8.22 -33.28
C LEU A 463 13.81 -7.47 -33.99
N ARG A 464 14.72 -6.81 -33.27
CA ARG A 464 15.84 -6.06 -33.86
C ARG A 464 16.92 -6.98 -34.45
N ASN A 465 17.12 -8.14 -33.85
CA ASN A 465 18.12 -9.11 -34.27
C ASN A 465 17.64 -9.99 -35.43
N ALA A 466 16.34 -10.06 -35.68
CA ALA A 466 15.74 -10.79 -36.79
C ALA A 466 15.88 -10.02 -38.12
N ARG A 467 16.00 -10.76 -39.22
CA ARG A 467 16.02 -10.23 -40.59
C ARG A 467 14.70 -10.56 -41.28
N PHE A 468 14.10 -9.56 -41.94
CA PHE A 468 12.78 -9.69 -42.56
C PHE A 468 12.85 -9.44 -44.06
N ASP A 469 12.32 -10.38 -44.83
CA ASP A 469 12.11 -10.25 -46.27
C ASP A 469 10.84 -9.45 -46.58
N SER A 470 10.65 -9.04 -47.84
CA SER A 470 9.50 -8.23 -48.25
C SER A 470 8.14 -8.92 -48.09
N ASN A 471 8.10 -10.25 -48.07
CA ASN A 471 6.88 -11.06 -48.12
C ASN A 471 6.52 -11.75 -46.79
N CYS A 472 7.17 -11.38 -45.68
CA CYS A 472 6.96 -12.03 -44.39
C CYS A 472 5.51 -11.89 -43.90
N ALA A 473 4.97 -12.98 -43.36
CA ALA A 473 3.68 -12.96 -42.66
C ALA A 473 3.93 -12.81 -41.14
N VAL A 474 3.16 -11.92 -40.50
CA VAL A 474 3.20 -11.70 -39.04
C VAL A 474 1.81 -11.81 -38.46
N GLU A 475 1.66 -12.70 -37.48
CA GLU A 475 0.39 -12.95 -36.79
C GLU A 475 0.66 -13.15 -35.29
N SER A 476 -0.34 -12.82 -34.47
CA SER A 476 -0.32 -13.16 -33.04
C SER A 476 -1.25 -14.32 -32.78
N PHE A 477 -0.81 -15.27 -31.96
CA PHE A 477 -1.65 -16.39 -31.51
C PHE A 477 -1.94 -16.26 -30.01
N ASP A 478 -3.19 -16.48 -29.61
CA ASP A 478 -3.65 -16.48 -28.21
C ASP A 478 -4.12 -17.88 -27.83
N VAL A 479 -3.57 -18.42 -26.74
CA VAL A 479 -3.97 -19.73 -26.22
C VAL A 479 -5.28 -19.62 -25.43
N THR A 480 -6.31 -20.31 -25.90
CA THR A 480 -7.62 -20.28 -25.26
C THR A 480 -7.60 -20.98 -23.91
N SER A 481 -7.85 -20.21 -22.84
CA SER A 481 -8.01 -20.71 -21.46
C SER A 481 -6.86 -21.62 -21.00
N LEU A 482 -5.61 -21.22 -21.26
CA LEU A 482 -4.39 -21.99 -21.01
C LEU A 482 -4.43 -22.80 -19.69
N TYR A 483 -4.53 -22.13 -18.55
CA TYR A 483 -4.42 -22.79 -17.25
C TYR A 483 -5.47 -23.89 -17.01
N THR A 484 -6.72 -23.71 -17.42
CA THR A 484 -7.76 -24.74 -17.22
C THR A 484 -7.58 -25.95 -18.15
N ASN A 485 -6.84 -25.79 -19.25
CA ASN A 485 -6.66 -26.80 -20.28
C ASN A 485 -5.31 -27.56 -20.18
N VAL A 486 -4.34 -27.06 -19.40
CA VAL A 486 -3.07 -27.75 -19.16
C VAL A 486 -3.26 -28.87 -18.13
N GLN A 487 -3.08 -30.12 -18.53
CA GLN A 487 -3.12 -31.25 -17.61
C GLN A 487 -1.90 -31.29 -16.68
N ASN A 488 -2.10 -31.63 -15.41
CA ASN A 488 -1.03 -31.68 -14.41
C ASN A 488 0.05 -32.71 -14.74
N SER A 489 -0.33 -33.88 -15.27
CA SER A 489 0.59 -34.94 -15.70
C SER A 489 1.50 -34.48 -16.83
N GLU A 490 0.91 -33.91 -17.89
CA GLU A 490 1.63 -33.41 -19.06
C GLU A 490 2.59 -32.26 -18.70
N ALA A 491 2.15 -31.36 -17.82
CA ALA A 491 3.01 -30.27 -17.36
C ALA A 491 4.17 -30.77 -16.49
N LEU A 492 3.94 -31.77 -15.64
CA LEU A 492 4.99 -32.40 -14.83
C LEU A 492 5.98 -33.17 -15.71
N GLN A 493 5.48 -33.83 -16.76
CA GLN A 493 6.29 -34.54 -17.75
C GLN A 493 7.19 -33.57 -18.53
N ALA A 494 6.63 -32.47 -19.04
CA ALA A 494 7.41 -31.43 -19.72
C ALA A 494 8.49 -30.83 -18.80
N LEU A 495 8.17 -30.60 -17.53
CA LEU A 495 9.18 -30.16 -16.55
C LEU A 495 10.27 -31.22 -16.32
N SER A 496 9.90 -32.50 -16.20
CA SER A 496 10.83 -33.60 -16.01
C SER A 496 11.84 -33.70 -17.17
N GLU A 497 11.36 -33.58 -18.41
CA GLU A 497 12.19 -33.56 -19.62
C GLU A 497 13.20 -32.41 -19.59
N MET A 498 12.74 -31.19 -19.25
CA MET A 498 13.66 -30.05 -19.16
C MET A 498 14.64 -30.17 -18.00
N LEU A 499 14.23 -30.74 -16.85
CA LEU A 499 15.14 -31.01 -15.74
C LEU A 499 16.21 -32.03 -16.10
N ASN A 500 15.95 -32.96 -17.03
CA ASN A 500 16.97 -33.88 -17.54
C ASN A 500 18.03 -33.14 -18.34
N MET A 501 17.60 -32.21 -19.19
CA MET A 501 18.51 -31.46 -20.06
C MET A 501 19.32 -30.41 -19.29
N TYR A 502 18.69 -29.69 -18.35
CA TYR A 502 19.28 -28.49 -17.75
C TYR A 502 19.48 -28.56 -16.23
N GLY A 503 18.99 -29.62 -15.57
CA GLY A 503 18.97 -29.69 -14.10
C GLY A 503 20.34 -29.67 -13.43
N ALA A 504 21.39 -30.13 -14.12
CA ALA A 504 22.76 -30.12 -13.60
C ALA A 504 23.31 -28.68 -13.37
N GLN A 505 22.78 -27.68 -14.08
CA GLN A 505 23.21 -26.29 -13.99
C GLN A 505 22.38 -25.47 -12.97
N MET A 506 21.40 -26.10 -12.30
CA MET A 506 20.44 -25.41 -11.44
C MET A 506 20.80 -25.56 -9.96
N GLU A 507 20.61 -24.51 -9.17
CA GLU A 507 20.66 -24.63 -7.71
C GLU A 507 19.37 -25.29 -7.21
N THR A 508 19.51 -26.49 -6.66
CA THR A 508 18.40 -27.33 -6.15
C THR A 508 18.39 -27.43 -4.62
N TYR A 509 19.35 -26.83 -3.93
CA TYR A 509 19.50 -26.83 -2.48
C TYR A 509 19.48 -28.24 -1.86
N GLY A 510 20.08 -29.21 -2.55
CA GLY A 510 20.18 -30.60 -2.10
C GLY A 510 19.00 -31.50 -2.51
N LEU A 511 17.97 -30.96 -3.15
CA LEU A 511 16.86 -31.77 -3.68
C LEU A 511 17.28 -32.46 -4.98
N SER A 512 17.21 -33.80 -5.01
CA SER A 512 17.35 -34.56 -6.26
C SER A 512 16.16 -34.30 -7.19
N ARG A 513 16.35 -34.56 -8.50
CA ARG A 513 15.28 -34.44 -9.51
C ARG A 513 14.01 -35.19 -9.11
N THR A 514 14.15 -36.44 -8.66
CA THR A 514 13.02 -37.27 -8.21
C THR A 514 12.28 -36.62 -7.04
N ARG A 515 13.02 -36.17 -6.02
CA ARG A 515 12.44 -35.50 -4.84
C ARG A 515 11.74 -34.19 -5.19
N LEU A 516 12.33 -33.41 -6.10
CA LEU A 516 11.75 -32.18 -6.61
C LEU A 516 10.41 -32.45 -7.31
N LEU A 517 10.36 -33.43 -8.23
CA LEU A 517 9.14 -33.81 -8.94
C LEU A 517 8.07 -34.37 -7.99
N THR A 518 8.46 -35.16 -6.97
CA THR A 518 7.55 -35.62 -5.92
C THR A 518 6.90 -34.44 -5.19
N LEU A 519 7.69 -33.48 -4.72
CA LEU A 519 7.16 -32.32 -4.00
C LEU A 519 6.25 -31.43 -4.87
N ILE A 520 6.58 -31.27 -6.15
CA ILE A 520 5.75 -30.53 -7.11
C ILE A 520 4.42 -31.26 -7.35
N LYS A 521 4.45 -32.59 -7.53
CA LYS A 521 3.25 -33.41 -7.68
C LYS A 521 2.34 -33.30 -6.45
N GLU A 522 2.91 -33.33 -5.25
CA GLU A 522 2.14 -33.13 -4.01
C GLU A 522 1.53 -31.73 -3.92
N CYS A 523 2.27 -30.68 -4.29
CA CYS A 523 1.73 -29.32 -4.35
C CYS A 523 0.59 -29.17 -5.37
N LEU A 524 0.72 -29.79 -6.56
CA LEU A 524 -0.32 -29.79 -7.59
C LEU A 524 -1.56 -30.56 -7.15
N SER A 525 -1.37 -31.60 -6.35
CA SER A 525 -2.47 -32.34 -5.75
C SER A 525 -3.28 -31.45 -4.81
N CYS A 526 -2.69 -30.42 -4.18
CA CYS A 526 -3.39 -29.43 -3.36
C CYS A 526 -4.31 -28.48 -4.14
N ASN A 527 -5.39 -29.04 -4.69
CA ASN A 527 -6.36 -28.41 -5.57
C ASN A 527 -7.77 -28.28 -4.94
N ILE A 528 -7.90 -28.55 -3.64
CA ILE A 528 -9.16 -28.41 -2.92
C ILE A 528 -9.37 -26.96 -2.50
N PHE A 529 -10.57 -26.45 -2.74
CA PHE A 529 -10.99 -25.10 -2.38
C PHE A 529 -12.43 -25.09 -1.85
N LYS A 530 -12.81 -23.99 -1.21
CA LYS A 530 -14.14 -23.76 -0.66
C LYS A 530 -14.85 -22.64 -1.41
N TRP A 531 -16.16 -22.80 -1.61
CA TRP A 531 -17.06 -21.74 -2.06
C TRP A 531 -18.45 -21.90 -1.45
N SER A 532 -18.95 -20.81 -0.83
CA SER A 532 -20.25 -20.75 -0.16
C SER A 532 -20.54 -21.95 0.77
N GLY A 533 -19.56 -22.38 1.56
CA GLY A 533 -19.72 -23.49 2.49
C GLY A 533 -19.38 -24.87 1.91
N THR A 534 -19.36 -25.02 0.58
CA THR A 534 -19.12 -26.31 -0.09
C THR A 534 -17.66 -26.45 -0.52
N TYR A 535 -17.12 -27.68 -0.45
CA TYR A 535 -15.76 -27.99 -0.88
C TYR A 535 -15.76 -28.60 -2.28
N PHE A 536 -14.78 -28.17 -3.09
CA PHE A 536 -14.58 -28.62 -4.46
C PHE A 536 -13.10 -28.92 -4.70
N ALA A 537 -12.81 -29.87 -5.57
CA ALA A 537 -11.48 -30.12 -6.11
C ALA A 537 -11.47 -29.78 -7.61
N GLN A 538 -10.44 -29.07 -8.06
CA GLN A 538 -10.21 -28.87 -9.49
C GLN A 538 -9.53 -30.10 -10.09
N VAL A 539 -10.26 -30.90 -10.88
CA VAL A 539 -9.77 -32.18 -11.41
C VAL A 539 -8.93 -32.02 -12.67
N ARG A 540 -9.13 -30.94 -13.44
CA ARG A 540 -8.39 -30.64 -14.67
C ARG A 540 -7.90 -29.20 -14.69
N GLY A 541 -6.72 -29.00 -15.24
CA GLY A 541 -6.08 -27.69 -15.31
C GLY A 541 -5.18 -27.38 -14.12
N LEU A 542 -4.28 -26.44 -14.34
CA LEU A 542 -3.50 -25.78 -13.31
C LEU A 542 -4.38 -24.72 -12.62
N ALA A 543 -4.44 -24.76 -11.29
CA ALA A 543 -5.23 -23.80 -10.53
C ALA A 543 -4.65 -22.38 -10.65
N MET A 544 -5.46 -21.45 -11.18
CA MET A 544 -5.11 -20.03 -11.26
C MET A 544 -5.02 -19.43 -9.85
N GLY A 545 -3.80 -19.36 -9.32
CA GLY A 545 -3.50 -18.91 -7.96
C GLY A 545 -2.43 -19.74 -7.25
N GLN A 546 -2.10 -20.93 -7.78
CA GLN A 546 -0.92 -21.68 -7.35
C GLN A 546 0.37 -21.05 -7.92
N ARG A 547 1.45 -21.02 -7.10
CA ARG A 547 2.74 -20.41 -7.47
C ARG A 547 3.52 -21.15 -8.55
N LEU A 548 3.27 -22.46 -8.68
CA LEU A 548 3.93 -23.32 -9.66
C LEU A 548 3.26 -23.24 -11.04
N ALA A 549 1.98 -22.88 -11.09
CA ALA A 549 1.19 -22.91 -12.31
C ALA A 549 1.83 -22.13 -13.48
N PRO A 550 2.36 -20.90 -13.31
CA PRO A 550 2.96 -20.18 -14.44
C PRO A 550 4.18 -20.88 -15.03
N VAL A 551 5.09 -21.37 -14.18
CA VAL A 551 6.30 -22.08 -14.64
C VAL A 551 5.91 -23.35 -15.40
N LEU A 552 4.99 -24.14 -14.82
CA LEU A 552 4.53 -25.39 -15.41
C LEU A 552 3.78 -25.18 -16.74
N ALA A 553 2.97 -24.12 -16.84
CA ALA A 553 2.31 -23.77 -18.10
C ALA A 553 3.34 -23.39 -19.18
N ILE A 554 4.39 -22.65 -18.84
CA ILE A 554 5.46 -22.30 -19.79
C ILE A 554 6.24 -23.54 -20.22
N CYS A 555 6.57 -24.45 -19.30
CA CYS A 555 7.24 -25.73 -19.58
C CYS A 555 6.41 -26.56 -20.56
N PHE A 556 5.11 -26.72 -20.26
CA PHE A 556 4.19 -27.46 -21.11
C PHE A 556 4.10 -26.83 -22.52
N MET A 557 3.95 -25.51 -22.61
CA MET A 557 3.91 -24.83 -23.90
C MET A 557 5.21 -24.95 -24.69
N SER A 558 6.37 -25.04 -24.02
CA SER A 558 7.66 -25.34 -24.67
C SER A 558 7.65 -26.67 -25.39
N ARG A 559 6.93 -27.67 -24.88
CA ARG A 559 6.75 -28.96 -25.53
C ARG A 559 5.81 -28.85 -26.73
N ILE A 560 4.71 -28.10 -26.59
CA ILE A 560 3.71 -27.88 -27.64
C ILE A 560 4.29 -27.14 -28.85
N GLU A 561 5.21 -26.20 -28.64
CA GLU A 561 5.76 -25.39 -29.74
C GLU A 561 7.00 -26.03 -30.42
N ALA A 562 7.57 -27.09 -29.87
CA ALA A 562 8.77 -27.73 -30.41
C ALA A 562 8.66 -28.15 -31.90
N PRO A 563 7.53 -28.73 -32.37
CA PRO A 563 7.37 -29.06 -33.79
C PRO A 563 7.35 -27.84 -34.71
N VAL A 564 6.81 -26.71 -34.24
CA VAL A 564 6.83 -25.44 -35.01
C VAL A 564 8.23 -24.84 -35.01
N LEU A 565 8.94 -24.86 -33.88
CA LEU A 565 10.32 -24.36 -33.83
C LEU A 565 11.26 -25.13 -34.76
N THR A 566 10.99 -26.42 -35.00
CA THR A 566 11.74 -27.26 -35.94
C THR A 566 11.59 -26.80 -37.40
N ARG A 567 10.50 -26.09 -37.72
CA ARG A 567 10.27 -25.51 -39.06
C ARG A 567 11.00 -24.18 -39.28
N LEU A 568 11.73 -23.71 -38.28
CA LEU A 568 12.55 -22.50 -38.33
C LEU A 568 11.78 -21.25 -38.80
N PRO A 569 10.68 -20.87 -38.12
CA PRO A 569 10.05 -19.58 -38.38
C PRO A 569 11.08 -18.46 -38.15
N ILE A 570 10.99 -17.38 -38.94
CA ILE A 570 11.88 -16.21 -38.83
C ILE A 570 11.93 -15.71 -37.37
N LEU A 571 10.76 -15.68 -36.74
CA LEU A 571 10.64 -15.38 -35.32
C LEU A 571 9.49 -16.15 -34.70
N TYR A 572 9.72 -16.74 -33.54
CA TYR A 572 8.67 -17.26 -32.69
C TYR A 572 8.96 -16.88 -31.24
N CYS A 573 8.08 -16.07 -30.66
CA CYS A 573 8.20 -15.60 -29.28
C CYS A 573 6.88 -15.78 -28.54
N ARG A 574 6.95 -16.07 -27.24
CA ARG A 574 5.77 -16.28 -26.41
C ARG A 574 5.94 -15.68 -25.02
N TYR A 575 4.97 -14.85 -24.65
CA TYR A 575 4.80 -14.35 -23.29
C TYR A 575 3.62 -15.09 -22.65
N ILE A 576 3.91 -16.17 -21.94
CA ILE A 576 2.91 -17.06 -21.33
C ILE A 576 1.95 -17.65 -22.38
N ASP A 577 0.80 -17.02 -22.63
CA ASP A 577 -0.28 -17.39 -23.55
C ASP A 577 -0.26 -16.61 -24.87
N ASP A 578 0.29 -15.39 -24.88
CA ASP A 578 0.40 -14.53 -26.06
C ASP A 578 1.64 -14.94 -26.88
N CYS A 579 1.45 -15.40 -28.13
CA CYS A 579 2.51 -15.72 -29.08
C CYS A 579 2.60 -14.69 -30.21
N CYS A 580 3.81 -14.38 -30.66
CA CYS A 580 4.09 -13.60 -31.87
C CYS A 580 4.91 -14.48 -32.80
N VAL A 581 4.40 -14.68 -34.01
CA VAL A 581 5.02 -15.53 -35.02
C VAL A 581 5.28 -14.71 -36.27
N ILE A 582 6.46 -14.88 -36.86
CA ILE A 582 6.85 -14.31 -38.14
C ILE A 582 7.42 -15.42 -38.99
N THR A 583 6.89 -15.58 -40.20
CA THR A 583 7.31 -16.59 -41.18
C THR A 583 7.56 -15.95 -42.53
N SER A 584 8.30 -16.61 -43.41
CA SER A 584 8.63 -16.09 -44.74
C SER A 584 7.42 -15.99 -45.66
N THR A 585 6.37 -16.80 -45.44
CA THR A 585 5.16 -16.81 -46.28
C THR A 585 3.91 -17.06 -45.44
N GLN A 586 2.75 -16.61 -45.94
CA GLN A 586 1.47 -16.90 -45.29
C GLN A 586 1.15 -18.40 -45.23
N SER A 587 1.59 -19.19 -46.23
CA SER A 587 1.39 -20.65 -46.24
C SER A 587 2.12 -21.32 -45.08
N GLU A 588 3.35 -20.87 -44.77
CA GLU A 588 4.11 -21.40 -43.64
C GLU A 588 3.48 -21.00 -42.30
N MET A 589 2.95 -19.77 -42.20
CA MET A 589 2.17 -19.33 -41.05
C MET A 589 0.95 -20.22 -40.80
N ASP A 590 0.19 -20.51 -41.86
CA ASP A 590 -1.02 -21.33 -41.78
C ASP A 590 -0.69 -22.77 -41.33
N GLU A 591 0.42 -23.32 -41.82
CA GLU A 591 0.91 -24.64 -41.41
C GLU A 591 1.38 -24.65 -39.95
N CYS A 592 2.11 -23.63 -39.49
CA CYS A 592 2.49 -23.47 -38.09
C CYS A 592 1.25 -23.43 -37.19
N PHE A 593 0.24 -22.66 -37.57
CA PHE A 593 -1.03 -22.55 -36.83
C PHE A 593 -1.79 -23.88 -36.77
N ARG A 594 -1.80 -24.63 -37.89
CA ARG A 594 -2.41 -25.97 -37.98
C ARG A 594 -1.71 -26.95 -37.04
N ILE A 595 -0.38 -27.01 -37.08
CA ILE A 595 0.45 -27.91 -36.25
C ILE A 595 0.20 -27.66 -34.77
N LEU A 596 0.24 -26.39 -34.32
CA LEU A 596 0.01 -26.04 -32.91
C LEU A 596 -1.35 -26.52 -32.40
N ASN A 597 -2.40 -26.36 -33.22
CA ASN A 597 -3.75 -26.78 -32.88
C ASN A 597 -3.98 -28.30 -32.94
N GLN A 598 -3.00 -29.09 -33.39
CA GLN A 598 -3.05 -30.55 -33.41
C GLN A 598 -2.27 -31.21 -32.26
N GLN A 599 -1.42 -30.47 -31.55
CA GLN A 599 -0.53 -31.04 -30.52
C GLN A 599 -1.25 -31.52 -29.25
N SER A 600 -2.48 -31.07 -29.01
CA SER A 600 -3.20 -31.40 -27.79
C SER A 600 -4.70 -31.39 -28.02
N GLN A 601 -5.39 -32.31 -27.35
CA GLN A 601 -6.85 -32.39 -27.37
C GLN A 601 -7.53 -31.13 -26.79
N TYR A 602 -6.91 -30.50 -25.79
CA TYR A 602 -7.54 -29.43 -24.99
C TYR A 602 -6.98 -28.03 -25.25
N ILE A 603 -5.80 -27.92 -25.84
CA ILE A 603 -5.18 -26.62 -26.13
C ILE A 603 -5.54 -26.21 -27.54
N ARG A 604 -6.19 -25.04 -27.64
CA ARG A 604 -6.55 -24.41 -28.90
C ARG A 604 -5.99 -23.00 -28.94
N LEU A 605 -5.51 -22.59 -30.10
CA LEU A 605 -4.99 -21.25 -30.34
C LEU A 605 -5.92 -20.52 -31.30
N THR A 606 -6.19 -19.26 -30.99
CA THR A 606 -6.82 -18.33 -31.92
C THR A 606 -5.75 -17.44 -32.54
N ARG A 607 -5.99 -16.93 -33.75
CA ARG A 607 -5.04 -16.05 -34.45
C ARG A 607 -5.63 -14.67 -34.72
N GLU A 608 -4.81 -13.64 -34.57
CA GLU A 608 -5.12 -12.27 -34.92
C GLU A 608 -4.15 -11.80 -36.01
N LYS A 609 -4.72 -11.26 -37.10
CA LYS A 609 -3.97 -10.71 -38.23
C LYS A 609 -3.81 -9.19 -38.09
N PRO A 610 -2.78 -8.59 -38.72
CA PRO A 610 -2.58 -7.14 -38.68
C PRO A 610 -3.80 -6.39 -39.24
N ARG A 611 -4.27 -5.37 -38.53
CA ARG A 611 -5.34 -4.46 -38.98
C ARG A 611 -4.72 -3.14 -39.41
N ASN A 612 -5.01 -2.68 -40.63
CA ASN A 612 -4.36 -1.50 -41.21
C ASN A 612 -2.81 -1.60 -41.16
N GLY A 613 -2.28 -2.81 -41.34
CA GLY A 613 -0.84 -3.11 -41.27
C GLY A 613 -0.24 -3.14 -39.85
N TRP A 614 -1.02 -2.95 -38.78
CA TRP A 614 -0.51 -2.99 -37.40
C TRP A 614 -1.03 -4.21 -36.65
N LEU A 615 -0.11 -4.95 -36.01
CA LEU A 615 -0.42 -6.07 -35.14
C LEU A 615 -0.22 -5.69 -33.66
N PRO A 616 -1.26 -5.78 -32.82
CA PRO A 616 -1.09 -5.68 -31.37
C PRO A 616 -0.34 -6.89 -30.80
N PHE A 617 0.72 -6.63 -30.02
CA PHE A 617 1.39 -7.67 -29.23
C PHE A 617 1.95 -7.05 -27.94
N LEU A 618 1.64 -7.65 -26.78
CA LEU A 618 1.96 -7.11 -25.46
C LEU A 618 1.49 -5.64 -25.28
N ASN A 619 2.44 -4.74 -24.99
CA ASN A 619 2.23 -3.30 -24.84
C ASN A 619 2.67 -2.52 -26.10
N THR A 620 2.75 -3.19 -27.24
CA THR A 620 3.25 -2.63 -28.51
C THR A 620 2.31 -2.92 -29.68
N GLN A 621 2.43 -2.10 -30.71
CA GLN A 621 1.90 -2.39 -32.04
C GLN A 621 3.08 -2.48 -33.00
N ILE A 622 3.09 -3.51 -33.84
CA ILE A 622 4.18 -3.80 -34.77
C ILE A 622 3.64 -3.64 -36.19
N ASN A 623 4.40 -2.96 -37.03
CA ASN A 623 4.15 -2.87 -38.46
C ASN A 623 5.41 -3.34 -39.19
N LEU A 624 5.26 -4.43 -39.94
CA LEU A 624 6.30 -4.92 -40.85
C LEU A 624 5.93 -4.44 -42.25
N SER A 625 6.83 -3.70 -42.90
CA SER A 625 6.59 -3.20 -44.25
C SER A 625 7.91 -3.09 -45.02
N ARG A 626 8.02 -3.80 -46.15
CA ARG A 626 9.20 -3.78 -47.04
C ARG A 626 10.52 -4.05 -46.27
N GLY A 627 10.53 -5.04 -45.39
CA GLY A 627 11.68 -5.39 -44.54
C GLY A 627 11.95 -4.47 -43.35
N ASN A 628 11.24 -3.34 -43.23
CA ASN A 628 11.39 -2.41 -42.10
C ASN A 628 10.39 -2.71 -40.98
N VAL A 629 10.88 -2.71 -39.74
CA VAL A 629 10.06 -2.87 -38.53
C VAL A 629 9.78 -1.52 -37.90
N ARG A 630 8.50 -1.18 -37.79
CA ARG A 630 8.04 -0.05 -36.97
C ARG A 630 7.32 -0.57 -35.74
N VAL A 631 7.65 0.02 -34.60
CA VAL A 631 6.99 -0.31 -33.33
C VAL A 631 6.52 0.97 -32.67
N LYS A 632 5.32 0.93 -32.10
CA LYS A 632 4.79 2.00 -31.27
C LYS A 632 4.16 1.48 -29.99
N TRP A 633 4.08 2.33 -28.97
CA TRP A 633 3.42 1.99 -27.71
C TRP A 633 1.92 1.81 -27.92
N TYR A 634 1.37 0.70 -27.42
CA TYR A 634 -0.02 0.36 -27.59
C TYR A 634 -0.70 0.07 -26.25
N ARG A 635 -1.97 0.48 -26.16
CA ARG A 635 -2.86 0.18 -25.04
C ARG A 635 -4.08 -0.53 -25.59
N LYS A 636 -4.32 -1.76 -25.14
CA LYS A 636 -5.51 -2.55 -25.49
C LYS A 636 -6.77 -1.72 -25.17
N GLU A 637 -7.75 -1.75 -26.07
CA GLU A 637 -9.01 -1.00 -25.94
C GLU A 637 -9.78 -1.36 -24.66
N SER A 638 -9.69 -2.62 -24.24
CA SER A 638 -10.25 -3.10 -22.98
C SER A 638 -9.67 -2.42 -21.74
N CYS A 639 -8.47 -1.83 -21.81
CA CYS A 639 -7.82 -1.19 -20.66
C CYS A 639 -8.34 0.23 -20.42
N LYS A 640 -8.91 0.48 -19.23
CA LYS A 640 -9.37 1.82 -18.83
C LYS A 640 -8.25 2.79 -18.42
N ASN A 641 -6.99 2.36 -18.54
CA ASN A 641 -5.78 3.14 -18.23
C ASN A 641 -5.82 3.81 -16.85
N ILE A 642 -6.28 3.07 -15.84
CA ILE A 642 -6.37 3.53 -14.46
C ILE A 642 -4.99 3.43 -13.79
N TYR A 643 -4.39 4.58 -13.51
CA TYR A 643 -3.13 4.72 -12.76
C TYR A 643 -3.41 5.23 -11.34
N ILE A 644 -2.36 5.39 -10.53
CA ILE A 644 -2.50 6.06 -9.23
C ILE A 644 -2.99 7.48 -9.48
N HIS A 645 -4.21 7.79 -9.05
CA HIS A 645 -4.81 9.11 -9.21
C HIS A 645 -3.96 10.21 -8.54
N ALA A 646 -3.88 11.41 -9.11
CA ALA A 646 -3.04 12.49 -8.59
C ALA A 646 -3.39 12.92 -7.15
N ARG A 647 -4.69 12.89 -6.79
CA ARG A 647 -5.21 13.16 -5.43
C ARG A 647 -5.01 12.00 -4.43
N SER A 648 -4.56 10.83 -4.89
CA SER A 648 -4.37 9.65 -4.04
C SER A 648 -3.31 9.90 -2.95
N ALA A 649 -3.53 9.36 -1.75
CA ALA A 649 -2.67 9.50 -0.58
C ALA A 649 -1.42 8.60 -0.66
N HIS A 650 -0.65 8.78 -1.74
CA HIS A 650 0.66 8.15 -1.97
C HIS A 650 1.77 9.20 -1.91
N PRO A 651 3.01 8.82 -1.55
CA PRO A 651 4.17 9.71 -1.64
C PRO A 651 4.27 10.35 -3.02
N ILE A 652 4.55 11.66 -3.09
CA ILE A 652 4.69 12.38 -4.37
C ILE A 652 5.76 11.74 -5.24
N ALA A 653 6.85 11.25 -4.65
CA ALA A 653 7.92 10.56 -5.35
C ALA A 653 7.42 9.29 -6.08
N MET A 654 6.51 8.52 -5.45
CA MET A 654 5.92 7.32 -6.04
C MET A 654 4.99 7.67 -7.21
N LYS A 655 4.08 8.64 -7.02
CA LYS A 655 3.19 9.12 -8.09
C LYS A 655 3.99 9.62 -9.31
N ARG A 656 5.04 10.41 -9.06
CA ARG A 656 5.96 10.88 -10.11
C ARG A 656 6.72 9.75 -10.79
N ALA A 657 7.13 8.72 -10.06
CA ALA A 657 7.83 7.57 -10.63
C ALA A 657 6.92 6.79 -11.58
N VAL A 658 5.67 6.53 -11.19
CA VAL A 658 4.69 5.84 -12.04
C VAL A 658 4.45 6.60 -13.35
N ILE A 659 4.17 7.90 -13.28
CA ILE A 659 3.93 8.70 -14.49
C ILE A 659 5.21 8.84 -15.33
N ARG A 660 6.37 9.09 -14.71
CA ARG A 660 7.64 9.15 -15.44
C ARG A 660 7.93 7.84 -16.17
N ASN A 661 7.71 6.70 -15.51
CA ASN A 661 7.95 5.38 -16.13
C ASN A 661 6.97 5.12 -17.27
N MET A 662 5.73 5.59 -17.20
CA MET A 662 4.78 5.53 -18.31
C MET A 662 5.29 6.31 -19.53
N PHE A 663 5.71 7.57 -19.35
CA PHE A 663 6.28 8.38 -20.44
C PHE A 663 7.60 7.79 -20.97
N LYS A 664 8.45 7.28 -20.08
CA LYS A 664 9.69 6.59 -20.46
C LYS A 664 9.38 5.38 -21.36
N THR A 665 8.45 4.52 -20.93
CA THR A 665 7.99 3.35 -21.68
C THR A 665 7.39 3.75 -23.04
N ALA A 666 6.56 4.79 -23.07
CA ALA A 666 5.96 5.29 -24.30
C ALA A 666 7.02 5.76 -25.32
N ASN A 667 8.16 6.28 -24.87
CA ASN A 667 9.25 6.71 -25.74
C ASN A 667 10.17 5.54 -26.15
N GLU A 668 10.60 4.72 -25.20
CA GLU A 668 11.61 3.68 -25.40
C GLU A 668 11.12 2.53 -26.27
N LEU A 669 9.82 2.24 -26.27
CA LEU A 669 9.24 1.18 -27.10
C LEU A 669 9.09 1.58 -28.58
N CYS A 670 9.28 2.85 -28.93
CA CYS A 670 9.04 3.34 -30.28
C CYS A 670 10.30 3.42 -31.13
N THR A 671 10.22 3.01 -32.40
CA THR A 671 11.35 3.04 -33.34
C THR A 671 11.52 4.38 -34.06
N GLY A 672 10.43 5.08 -34.42
CA GLY A 672 10.46 6.37 -35.13
C GLY A 672 9.94 7.57 -34.32
N ASP A 673 10.25 8.78 -34.77
CA ASP A 673 9.87 10.02 -34.09
C ASP A 673 8.37 10.32 -34.17
N GLN A 674 7.73 9.94 -35.28
CA GLN A 674 6.28 10.02 -35.42
C GLN A 674 5.59 9.12 -34.40
N GLU A 675 6.00 7.85 -34.29
CA GLU A 675 5.45 6.89 -33.32
C GLU A 675 5.69 7.34 -31.88
N ARG A 676 6.87 7.93 -31.59
CA ARG A 676 7.14 8.55 -30.28
C ARG A 676 6.21 9.73 -30.01
N GLN A 677 5.91 10.56 -31.00
CA GLN A 677 5.01 11.69 -30.83
C GLN A 677 3.57 11.23 -30.56
N GLU A 678 3.07 10.25 -31.31
CA GLU A 678 1.77 9.60 -31.08
C GLU A 678 1.69 9.01 -29.66
N SER A 679 2.71 8.25 -29.27
CA SER A 679 2.79 7.59 -27.96
C SER A 679 2.86 8.57 -26.80
N ARG A 680 3.59 9.69 -26.95
CA ARG A 680 3.63 10.78 -25.97
C ARG A 680 2.29 11.50 -25.85
N SER A 681 1.59 11.70 -26.96
CA SER A 681 0.24 12.29 -26.97
C SER A 681 -0.72 11.39 -26.20
N LEU A 682 -0.71 10.09 -26.47
CA LEU A 682 -1.49 9.09 -25.72
C LEU A 682 -1.15 9.10 -24.22
N ALA A 683 0.14 9.09 -23.87
CA ALA A 683 0.59 9.13 -22.47
C ALA A 683 0.11 10.41 -21.77
N SER A 684 0.09 11.54 -22.47
CA SER A 684 -0.41 12.81 -21.95
C SER A 684 -1.91 12.77 -21.70
N LYS A 685 -2.71 12.24 -22.63
CA LYS A 685 -4.15 12.03 -22.45
C LYS A 685 -4.44 11.14 -21.23
N ILE A 686 -3.70 10.04 -21.08
CA ILE A 686 -3.83 9.12 -19.93
C ILE A 686 -3.46 9.83 -18.62
N ALA A 687 -2.38 10.61 -18.59
CA ALA A 687 -1.97 11.35 -17.39
C ALA A 687 -3.03 12.37 -16.96
N VAL A 688 -3.58 13.13 -17.91
CA VAL A 688 -4.66 14.11 -17.66
C VAL A 688 -5.91 13.40 -17.12
N ALA A 689 -6.31 12.28 -17.72
CA ALA A 689 -7.44 11.49 -17.24
C ALA A 689 -7.25 10.97 -15.80
N ASN A 690 -6.01 10.81 -15.33
CA ASN A 690 -5.69 10.40 -13.95
C ASN A 690 -5.45 11.59 -12.99
N GLY A 691 -5.80 12.81 -13.41
CA GLY A 691 -5.75 14.03 -12.62
C GLY A 691 -4.38 14.72 -12.58
N TYR A 692 -3.44 14.34 -13.47
CA TYR A 692 -2.12 14.97 -13.54
C TYR A 692 -2.11 16.13 -14.53
N THR A 693 -1.50 17.26 -14.12
CA THR A 693 -1.18 18.34 -15.04
C THR A 693 0.13 18.04 -15.76
N VAL A 694 0.09 17.92 -17.09
CA VAL A 694 1.27 17.73 -17.93
C VAL A 694 1.78 19.10 -18.37
N LEU A 695 2.92 19.53 -17.83
CA LEU A 695 3.59 20.76 -18.30
C LEU A 695 4.57 20.42 -19.42
N PRO A 696 4.73 21.28 -20.44
CA PRO A 696 5.75 21.10 -21.47
C PRO A 696 7.14 20.99 -20.84
N HIS A 697 7.92 20.03 -21.30
CA HIS A 697 9.23 19.70 -20.75
C HIS A 697 10.19 20.89 -20.93
N ARG A 698 10.52 21.61 -19.85
CA ARG A 698 11.79 22.36 -19.81
C ARG A 698 12.89 21.37 -19.46
N SER A 699 13.82 21.17 -20.38
CA SER A 699 15.06 20.45 -20.10
C SER A 699 15.77 21.17 -18.95
N LYS A 700 15.86 20.51 -17.80
CA LYS A 700 16.92 20.78 -16.84
C LYS A 700 17.74 19.51 -16.80
N SER A 701 19.00 19.61 -17.21
CA SER A 701 19.98 18.56 -16.99
C SER A 701 19.93 18.16 -15.52
N ARG A 702 19.80 16.87 -15.26
CA ARG A 702 20.00 16.33 -13.92
C ARG A 702 21.43 15.85 -13.86
N VAL A 703 22.16 16.41 -12.90
CA VAL A 703 23.33 15.78 -12.31
C VAL A 703 22.88 14.40 -11.81
N GLU A 704 23.50 13.36 -12.35
CA GLU A 704 23.40 12.01 -11.82
C GLU A 704 23.86 12.05 -10.37
N SER A 705 22.91 11.90 -9.43
CA SER A 705 23.26 11.62 -8.05
C SER A 705 23.60 10.13 -8.03
N GLY A 706 24.89 9.81 -7.96
CA GLY A 706 25.39 8.44 -7.90
C GLY A 706 24.58 7.60 -6.92
N ASP A 707 23.95 6.56 -7.44
CA ASP A 707 23.16 5.62 -6.65
C ASP A 707 24.15 4.68 -5.95
N VAL A 708 24.50 5.03 -4.71
CA VAL A 708 25.24 4.11 -3.84
C VAL A 708 24.37 2.87 -3.63
N SER A 709 24.90 1.71 -4.02
CA SER A 709 24.32 0.37 -3.82
C SER A 709 23.46 0.28 -2.54
N PRO A 710 22.14 0.03 -2.64
CA PRO A 710 21.25 -0.02 -1.47
C PRO A 710 21.39 -1.29 -0.62
N GLN A 711 22.32 -2.19 -0.94
CA GLN A 711 22.22 -3.61 -0.60
C GLN A 711 22.33 -3.93 0.90
N ASN A 712 22.71 -2.98 1.77
CA ASN A 712 22.91 -3.22 3.20
C ASN A 712 22.08 -2.37 4.19
N LYS A 713 21.09 -1.59 3.72
CA LYS A 713 20.26 -0.77 4.63
C LYS A 713 19.03 -1.50 5.14
N LEU A 714 18.78 -1.43 6.45
CA LEU A 714 17.60 -1.95 7.12
C LEU A 714 16.37 -1.10 6.80
N PRO A 715 15.23 -1.69 6.38
CA PRO A 715 14.04 -0.92 6.08
C PRO A 715 13.25 -0.58 7.36
N LEU A 716 12.97 0.71 7.56
CA LEU A 716 11.98 1.23 8.51
C LEU A 716 10.67 1.46 7.77
N CYS A 717 9.71 0.54 7.93
CA CYS A 717 8.40 0.63 7.28
C CYS A 717 7.43 1.40 8.17
N LEU A 718 6.97 2.57 7.72
CA LEU A 718 6.01 3.41 8.45
C LEU A 718 4.81 3.78 7.58
N PRO A 719 3.61 3.95 8.17
CA PRO A 719 2.43 4.41 7.43
C PRO A 719 2.68 5.82 6.86
N PHE A 720 2.36 5.98 5.58
CA PHE A 720 2.45 7.24 4.88
C PHE A 720 1.25 8.12 5.23
N ILE A 721 1.54 9.26 5.85
CA ILE A 721 0.52 10.29 6.14
C ILE A 721 0.71 11.49 5.21
N SER A 722 1.95 11.98 5.09
CA SER A 722 2.31 13.07 4.16
C SER A 722 3.81 13.13 3.92
N ASP A 723 4.24 13.70 2.79
CA ASP A 723 5.65 13.93 2.49
C ASP A 723 6.35 14.82 3.54
N ARG A 724 5.60 15.69 4.23
CA ARG A 724 6.11 16.52 5.33
C ARG A 724 6.55 15.67 6.52
N ILE A 725 5.73 14.69 6.91
CA ILE A 725 6.05 13.77 8.00
C ILE A 725 7.19 12.84 7.58
N SER A 726 7.14 12.26 6.37
CA SER A 726 8.23 11.43 5.86
C SER A 726 9.57 12.18 5.86
N SER A 727 9.57 13.48 5.50
CA SER A 727 10.77 14.32 5.54
C SER A 727 11.21 14.66 6.97
N ALA A 728 10.29 14.78 7.92
CA ALA A 728 10.62 14.89 9.34
C ALA A 728 11.30 13.62 9.86
N VAL A 729 10.74 12.44 9.55
CA VAL A 729 11.32 11.15 9.95
C VAL A 729 12.71 10.94 9.34
N ARG A 730 12.92 11.28 8.05
CA ARG A 730 14.26 11.22 7.45
C ARG A 730 15.29 12.08 8.20
N ARG A 731 14.89 13.26 8.68
CA ARG A 731 15.77 14.10 9.52
C ARG A 731 16.05 13.45 10.88
N CYS A 732 15.08 12.76 11.48
CA CYS A 732 15.29 12.00 12.70
C CYS A 732 16.29 10.84 12.50
N ILE A 733 16.25 10.16 11.35
CA ILE A 733 17.23 9.11 10.99
C ILE A 733 18.65 9.70 10.93
N ILE A 734 18.81 10.85 10.28
CA ILE A 734 20.11 11.55 10.19
C ILE A 734 20.57 12.01 11.58
N GLN A 735 19.67 12.58 12.39
CA GLN A 735 19.99 13.04 13.74
C GLN A 735 20.41 11.89 14.67
N ALA A 736 19.85 10.70 14.47
CA ALA A 736 20.23 9.47 15.17
C ALA A 736 21.51 8.80 14.61
N GLN A 737 22.14 9.39 13.58
CA GLN A 737 23.31 8.84 12.89
C GLN A 737 23.06 7.46 12.25
N LEU A 738 21.82 7.24 11.75
CA LEU A 738 21.38 5.98 11.15
C LEU A 738 21.20 6.06 9.62
N GLN A 739 21.68 7.12 8.96
CA GLN A 739 21.50 7.33 7.52
C GLN A 739 22.18 6.27 6.63
N ASN A 740 23.22 5.63 7.15
CA ASN A 740 23.94 4.55 6.46
C ASN A 740 23.34 3.17 6.77
N ASP A 741 22.60 3.06 7.87
CA ASP A 741 22.03 1.79 8.34
C ASP A 741 20.56 1.62 8.01
N VAL A 742 19.80 2.70 7.90
CA VAL A 742 18.34 2.68 7.86
C VAL A 742 17.79 3.41 6.64
N ARG A 743 16.85 2.76 5.95
CA ARG A 743 16.07 3.34 4.84
C ARG A 743 14.60 3.46 5.25
N LEU A 744 14.06 4.67 5.18
CA LEU A 744 12.61 4.89 5.37
C LEU A 744 11.82 4.35 4.16
N VAL A 745 10.90 3.43 4.44
CA VAL A 745 9.93 2.90 3.49
C VAL A 745 8.55 3.40 3.90
N ASN A 746 7.95 4.24 3.06
CA ASN A 746 6.60 4.75 3.30
C ASN A 746 5.59 3.74 2.76
N ILE A 747 4.76 3.20 3.65
CA ILE A 747 3.67 2.28 3.31
C ILE A 747 2.41 3.12 3.06
N PRO A 748 1.90 3.23 1.82
CA PRO A 748 0.66 3.93 1.54
C PRO A 748 -0.51 3.35 2.35
N ASN A 749 -1.52 4.17 2.60
CA ASN A 749 -2.77 3.69 3.18
C ASN A 749 -3.46 2.68 2.26
N ASP A 750 -4.30 1.84 2.86
CA ASP A 750 -5.14 0.89 2.13
C ASP A 750 -5.93 1.61 1.03
N ASN A 751 -5.84 1.08 -0.18
CA ASN A 751 -6.58 1.59 -1.33
C ASN A 751 -8.05 1.14 -1.32
N ILE A 752 -8.90 1.78 -2.11
CA ILE A 752 -10.34 1.48 -2.17
C ILE A 752 -10.57 -0.03 -2.39
N LYS A 753 -9.80 -0.67 -3.28
CA LYS A 753 -9.88 -2.12 -3.52
C LYS A 753 -9.67 -2.92 -2.23
N SER A 754 -8.57 -2.68 -1.52
CA SER A 754 -8.25 -3.40 -0.28
C SER A 754 -9.27 -3.14 0.84
N GLN A 755 -9.90 -1.96 0.84
CA GLN A 755 -10.92 -1.62 1.83
C GLN A 755 -12.26 -2.28 1.56
N LEU A 756 -12.70 -2.35 0.29
CA LEU A 756 -14.09 -2.68 -0.07
C LEU A 756 -14.24 -4.03 -0.80
N VAL A 757 -13.23 -4.49 -1.56
CA VAL A 757 -13.31 -5.76 -2.29
C VAL A 757 -12.98 -6.92 -1.36
N ARG A 758 -13.79 -7.99 -1.44
CA ARG A 758 -13.65 -9.20 -0.61
C ARG A 758 -13.65 -10.45 -1.49
N ASN A 759 -12.50 -11.11 -1.59
CA ASN A 759 -12.39 -12.37 -2.34
C ASN A 759 -13.07 -13.54 -1.60
N ARG A 760 -13.06 -13.53 -0.25
CA ARG A 760 -13.74 -14.52 0.61
C ARG A 760 -15.05 -13.95 1.13
N LEU A 761 -16.00 -13.66 0.23
CA LEU A 761 -17.28 -13.06 0.59
C LEU A 761 -18.24 -14.09 1.22
N TYR A 762 -18.32 -15.30 0.66
CA TYR A 762 -19.33 -16.30 1.02
C TYR A 762 -18.89 -17.32 2.08
N ASP A 763 -17.60 -17.37 2.41
CA ASP A 763 -17.00 -18.41 3.27
C ASP A 763 -16.50 -17.88 4.61
N ARG A 764 -17.11 -16.79 5.09
CA ARG A 764 -16.76 -16.13 6.37
C ARG A 764 -17.61 -16.55 7.56
N HIS A 765 -18.56 -17.47 7.41
CA HIS A 765 -19.44 -17.84 8.52
C HIS A 765 -18.82 -18.95 9.38
N CYS A 766 -18.98 -18.83 10.70
CA CYS A 766 -18.65 -19.90 11.63
C CYS A 766 -19.76 -20.95 11.57
N ILE A 767 -19.39 -22.21 11.36
CA ILE A 767 -20.34 -23.33 11.29
C ILE A 767 -20.46 -24.09 12.61
N CYS A 768 -19.73 -23.68 13.65
CA CYS A 768 -19.78 -24.32 14.97
C CYS A 768 -21.00 -23.81 15.76
N GLU A 769 -21.85 -24.74 16.22
CA GLU A 769 -23.07 -24.44 16.99
C GLU A 769 -22.79 -23.76 18.35
N SER A 770 -21.67 -24.08 19.00
CA SER A 770 -21.29 -23.56 20.33
C SER A 770 -19.91 -22.89 20.34
N CYS A 771 -19.68 -21.96 19.41
CA CYS A 771 -18.39 -21.26 19.32
C CYS A 771 -18.27 -20.13 20.35
N VAL A 772 -17.37 -20.25 21.32
CA VAL A 772 -17.03 -19.19 22.30
C VAL A 772 -16.60 -17.87 21.63
N VAL A 773 -15.97 -17.96 20.45
CA VAL A 773 -15.54 -16.78 19.69
C VAL A 773 -16.68 -16.18 18.86
N CYS A 774 -17.60 -17.02 18.41
CA CYS A 774 -18.71 -16.63 17.53
C CYS A 774 -20.03 -17.12 18.14
N PRO A 775 -20.50 -16.53 19.26
CA PRO A 775 -21.67 -17.02 20.00
C PRO A 775 -22.98 -17.01 19.18
N TYR A 776 -23.01 -16.27 18.06
CA TYR A 776 -24.14 -16.23 17.12
C TYR A 776 -23.81 -16.81 15.74
N GLY A 777 -22.69 -17.53 15.58
CA GLY A 777 -22.27 -18.23 14.33
C GLY A 777 -21.90 -17.33 13.13
N ARG A 778 -22.31 -16.06 13.08
CA ARG A 778 -22.26 -15.29 11.82
C ARG A 778 -20.90 -14.66 11.48
N THR A 779 -20.03 -14.35 12.44
CA THR A 779 -18.85 -13.49 12.16
C THR A 779 -17.60 -14.23 11.65
N GLY A 780 -17.49 -15.54 11.91
CA GLY A 780 -16.32 -16.36 11.51
C GLY A 780 -14.98 -15.93 12.09
N ASP A 781 -14.99 -15.11 13.14
CA ASP A 781 -13.80 -14.63 13.83
C ASP A 781 -12.93 -15.77 14.38
N CYS A 782 -13.54 -16.93 14.66
CA CYS A 782 -12.84 -18.14 15.07
C CYS A 782 -11.81 -18.65 14.04
N ALA A 783 -11.99 -18.36 12.76
CA ALA A 783 -11.09 -18.78 11.68
C ALA A 783 -9.93 -17.80 11.46
N GLN A 784 -9.92 -16.65 12.13
CA GLN A 784 -8.91 -15.61 11.93
C GLN A 784 -7.61 -15.96 12.67
N SER A 785 -6.47 -15.61 12.08
CA SER A 785 -5.12 -15.85 12.61
C SER A 785 -4.33 -14.55 12.68
N GLY A 786 -3.27 -14.51 13.50
CA GLY A 786 -2.49 -13.28 13.71
C GLY A 786 -3.33 -12.24 14.45
N VAL A 787 -3.93 -12.63 15.57
CA VAL A 787 -4.85 -11.79 16.33
C VAL A 787 -4.36 -11.61 17.76
N ILE A 788 -4.65 -10.45 18.33
CA ILE A 788 -4.62 -10.19 19.76
C ILE A 788 -6.05 -10.30 20.24
N TYR A 789 -6.30 -11.09 21.28
CA TYR A 789 -7.63 -11.39 21.79
C TYR A 789 -7.68 -11.23 23.31
N GLN A 790 -8.90 -11.03 23.80
CA GLN A 790 -9.23 -11.01 25.21
C GLN A 790 -10.21 -12.14 25.54
N ILE A 791 -9.97 -12.83 26.65
CA ILE A 791 -10.91 -13.75 27.30
C ILE A 791 -11.38 -13.09 28.59
N GLN A 792 -12.68 -13.04 28.82
CA GLN A 792 -13.30 -12.54 30.04
C GLN A 792 -14.03 -13.68 30.75
N CYS A 793 -13.80 -13.85 32.05
CA CYS A 793 -14.60 -14.71 32.92
C CYS A 793 -15.97 -14.07 33.15
N LEU A 794 -17.06 -14.79 32.90
CA LEU A 794 -18.41 -14.28 33.09
C LEU A 794 -18.89 -14.33 34.55
N LYS A 795 -18.18 -15.05 35.43
CA LYS A 795 -18.49 -15.14 36.88
C LYS A 795 -17.92 -13.95 37.67
N CYS A 796 -16.67 -13.56 37.42
CA CYS A 796 -15.99 -12.49 38.17
C CYS A 796 -15.45 -11.33 37.32
N ASN A 797 -15.70 -11.32 36.01
CA ASN A 797 -15.21 -10.30 35.06
C ASN A 797 -13.69 -10.16 34.96
N ALA A 798 -12.92 -11.07 35.56
CA ALA A 798 -11.48 -11.13 35.34
C ALA A 798 -11.17 -11.30 33.85
N ILE A 799 -10.05 -10.71 33.42
CA ILE A 799 -9.63 -10.67 32.01
C ILE A 799 -8.28 -11.35 31.84
N TYR A 800 -8.13 -12.05 30.72
CA TYR A 800 -6.88 -12.51 30.14
C TYR A 800 -6.71 -11.90 28.75
N ILE A 801 -5.50 -11.44 28.42
CA ILE A 801 -5.13 -10.95 27.09
C ILE A 801 -4.02 -11.83 26.54
N GLY A 802 -4.14 -12.24 25.28
CA GLY A 802 -3.11 -13.02 24.60
C GLY A 802 -3.08 -12.78 23.10
N GLU A 803 -2.03 -13.29 22.45
CA GLU A 803 -1.94 -13.34 20.99
C GLU A 803 -1.90 -14.77 20.44
N THR A 804 -2.25 -14.89 19.15
CA THR A 804 -2.05 -16.13 18.39
C THR A 804 -1.68 -15.87 16.93
N GLY A 805 -0.65 -16.57 16.47
CA GLY A 805 -0.36 -16.72 15.04
C GLY A 805 -1.21 -17.80 14.34
N ARG A 806 -1.85 -18.70 15.09
CA ARG A 806 -2.78 -19.73 14.60
C ARG A 806 -4.21 -19.22 14.59
N THR A 807 -5.15 -20.01 14.07
CA THR A 807 -6.58 -19.67 14.13
C THR A 807 -7.04 -19.50 15.58
N LEU A 808 -7.83 -18.45 15.83
CA LEU A 808 -8.29 -18.10 17.17
C LEU A 808 -9.09 -19.23 17.81
N GLY A 809 -9.95 -19.91 17.04
CA GLY A 809 -10.73 -21.04 17.52
C GLY A 809 -9.87 -22.19 18.08
N VAL A 810 -8.73 -22.50 17.44
CA VAL A 810 -7.78 -23.51 17.96
C VAL A 810 -7.17 -23.03 19.26
N ARG A 811 -6.73 -21.77 19.32
CA ARG A 811 -6.14 -21.21 20.53
C ARG A 811 -7.11 -21.18 21.72
N ILE A 812 -8.37 -20.83 21.48
CA ILE A 812 -9.40 -20.82 22.53
C ILE A 812 -9.70 -22.24 23.01
N LYS A 813 -9.74 -23.25 22.13
CA LYS A 813 -9.90 -24.66 22.55
C LYS A 813 -8.80 -25.11 23.50
N GLU A 814 -7.57 -24.67 23.30
CA GLU A 814 -6.46 -24.97 24.23
C GLU A 814 -6.65 -24.33 25.59
N HIS A 815 -7.06 -23.06 25.62
CA HIS A 815 -7.38 -22.36 26.88
C HIS A 815 -8.51 -23.05 27.63
N LEU A 816 -9.57 -23.46 26.93
CA LEU A 816 -10.68 -24.21 27.52
C LEU A 816 -10.26 -25.60 28.00
N ALA A 817 -9.35 -26.28 27.30
CA ALA A 817 -8.79 -27.54 27.75
C ALA A 817 -7.96 -27.36 29.04
N GLY A 818 -7.18 -26.28 29.13
CA GLY A 818 -6.45 -25.90 30.35
C GLY A 818 -7.38 -25.60 31.53
N LYS A 819 -8.49 -24.87 31.29
CA LYS A 819 -9.57 -24.62 32.26
C LYS A 819 -10.20 -25.92 32.77
N ARG A 820 -10.59 -26.82 31.85
CA ARG A 820 -11.22 -28.11 32.21
C ARG A 820 -10.31 -28.98 33.07
N ARG A 821 -9.02 -29.01 32.75
CA ARG A 821 -7.99 -29.75 33.51
C ARG A 821 -7.53 -29.06 34.81
N ALA A 822 -8.08 -27.88 35.13
CA ALA A 822 -7.66 -27.09 36.29
C ALA A 822 -6.12 -26.90 36.38
N SER A 823 -5.45 -26.70 35.23
CA SER A 823 -3.99 -26.66 35.16
C SER A 823 -3.44 -25.32 35.66
N LEU A 824 -2.61 -25.36 36.71
CA LEU A 824 -1.93 -24.18 37.31
C LEU A 824 -0.94 -23.47 36.36
N VAL A 825 -0.55 -24.15 35.27
CA VAL A 825 0.34 -23.61 34.25
C VAL A 825 -0.41 -22.73 33.24
N THR A 826 -1.71 -22.97 33.06
CA THR A 826 -2.52 -22.20 32.11
C THR A 826 -3.27 -21.06 32.83
N PRO A 827 -3.40 -19.86 32.22
CA PRO A 827 -4.06 -18.73 32.87
C PRO A 827 -5.48 -19.04 33.36
N LEU A 828 -6.29 -19.70 32.53
CA LEU A 828 -7.67 -20.05 32.88
C LEU A 828 -7.74 -21.18 33.92
N GLY A 829 -6.83 -22.17 33.85
CA GLY A 829 -6.79 -23.25 34.83
C GLY A 829 -6.36 -22.76 36.22
N ARG A 830 -5.36 -21.87 36.27
CA ARG A 830 -4.96 -21.18 37.51
C ARG A 830 -6.10 -20.34 38.07
N HIS A 831 -6.73 -19.52 37.24
CA HIS A 831 -7.87 -18.70 37.63
C HIS A 831 -9.02 -19.51 38.23
N ARG A 832 -9.31 -20.69 37.65
CA ARG A 832 -10.30 -21.63 38.17
C ARG A 832 -10.00 -22.09 39.59
N ASN A 833 -8.76 -22.47 39.86
CA ASN A 833 -8.35 -22.97 41.19
C ASN A 833 -8.29 -21.85 42.22
N GLU A 834 -7.64 -20.74 41.87
CA GLU A 834 -7.32 -19.67 42.83
C GLU A 834 -8.52 -18.78 43.15
N LEU A 835 -9.37 -18.46 42.17
CA LEU A 835 -10.46 -17.49 42.34
C LEU A 835 -11.86 -18.11 42.29
N HIS A 836 -11.97 -19.37 41.86
CA HIS A 836 -13.25 -20.08 41.80
C HIS A 836 -13.24 -21.40 42.58
N HIS A 837 -12.19 -21.67 43.38
CA HIS A 837 -12.09 -22.88 44.22
C HIS A 837 -12.34 -24.20 43.47
N GLY A 838 -12.02 -24.23 42.16
CA GLY A 838 -12.24 -25.39 41.30
C GLY A 838 -13.60 -25.41 40.58
N ASP A 839 -14.52 -24.50 40.90
CA ASP A 839 -15.80 -24.37 40.19
C ASP A 839 -15.58 -23.97 38.73
N ASP A 840 -16.42 -24.51 37.84
CA ASP A 840 -16.37 -24.12 36.44
C ASP A 840 -17.01 -22.73 36.20
N PHE A 841 -16.62 -22.09 35.10
CA PHE A 841 -17.13 -20.76 34.71
C PHE A 841 -17.17 -20.58 33.19
N ASP A 842 -18.11 -19.75 32.72
CA ASP A 842 -18.22 -19.39 31.32
C ASP A 842 -17.27 -18.25 30.93
N VAL A 843 -16.91 -18.22 29.65
CA VAL A 843 -15.99 -17.22 29.10
C VAL A 843 -16.53 -16.55 27.86
N LYS A 844 -16.19 -15.28 27.69
CA LYS A 844 -16.42 -14.51 26.46
C LYS A 844 -15.08 -14.18 25.80
N CYS A 845 -14.98 -14.38 24.49
CA CYS A 845 -13.79 -14.03 23.71
C CYS A 845 -14.06 -12.85 22.77
N ILE A 846 -13.16 -11.87 22.73
CA ILE A 846 -13.21 -10.74 21.79
C ILE A 846 -11.85 -10.56 21.10
N ILE A 847 -11.87 -10.17 19.83
CA ILE A 847 -10.64 -9.77 19.12
C ILE A 847 -10.37 -8.30 19.40
N LEU A 848 -9.16 -7.99 19.85
CA LEU A 848 -8.71 -6.63 20.13
C LEU A 848 -8.02 -6.00 18.92
N ALA A 849 -7.23 -6.78 18.17
CA ALA A 849 -6.51 -6.30 16.99
C ALA A 849 -6.03 -7.44 16.08
N HIS A 850 -5.75 -7.10 14.82
CA HIS A 850 -5.14 -7.98 13.82
C HIS A 850 -3.70 -7.55 13.53
N GLU A 851 -2.75 -8.47 13.65
CA GLU A 851 -1.36 -8.27 13.27
C GLU A 851 -0.69 -9.61 12.95
N THR A 852 -0.24 -9.80 11.70
CA THR A 852 0.33 -11.08 11.25
C THR A 852 1.81 -11.20 11.59
N ASP A 853 2.53 -10.08 11.67
CA ASP A 853 3.94 -10.07 12.05
C ASP A 853 4.08 -10.36 13.54
N ILE A 854 4.91 -11.35 13.89
CA ILE A 854 5.01 -11.82 15.29
C ILE A 854 5.61 -10.76 16.23
N SER A 855 6.61 -9.99 15.77
CA SER A 855 7.23 -8.94 16.60
C SER A 855 6.24 -7.80 16.84
N ALA A 856 5.53 -7.39 15.79
CA ALA A 856 4.47 -6.39 15.90
C ALA A 856 3.31 -6.86 16.79
N ARG A 857 2.87 -8.11 16.63
CA ARG A 857 1.77 -8.68 17.42
C ARG A 857 2.14 -8.79 18.91
N LYS A 858 3.38 -9.17 19.23
CA LYS A 858 3.91 -9.15 20.60
C LYS A 858 3.96 -7.74 21.20
N THR A 859 4.33 -6.72 20.42
CA THR A 859 4.24 -5.32 20.89
C THR A 859 2.83 -4.91 21.23
N LEU A 860 1.85 -5.27 20.39
CA LEU A 860 0.46 -4.91 20.64
C LEU A 860 -0.11 -5.66 21.85
N GLU A 861 0.17 -6.95 21.99
CA GLU A 861 -0.15 -7.74 23.19
C GLU A 861 0.41 -7.05 24.46
N ALA A 862 1.68 -6.66 24.43
CA ALA A 862 2.33 -5.94 25.54
C ALA A 862 1.60 -4.65 25.91
N PHE A 863 1.23 -3.83 24.92
CA PHE A 863 0.54 -2.57 25.19
C PHE A 863 -0.86 -2.80 25.74
N TRP A 864 -1.60 -3.78 25.22
CA TRP A 864 -2.92 -4.15 25.72
C TRP A 864 -2.86 -4.61 27.17
N ILE A 865 -1.89 -5.47 27.53
CA ILE A 865 -1.67 -5.92 28.91
C ILE A 865 -1.28 -4.73 29.80
N SER A 866 -0.39 -3.86 29.34
CA SER A 866 0.05 -2.69 30.11
C SER A 866 -1.08 -1.70 30.40
N VAL A 867 -1.99 -1.47 29.45
CA VAL A 867 -3.09 -0.50 29.62
C VAL A 867 -4.24 -1.10 30.42
N ARG A 868 -4.63 -2.34 30.13
CA ARG A 868 -5.79 -2.99 30.78
C ARG A 868 -5.45 -3.65 32.12
N ASN A 869 -4.17 -3.87 32.41
CA ASN A 869 -3.66 -4.51 33.63
C ASN A 869 -4.45 -5.79 34.03
N PRO A 870 -4.62 -6.76 33.11
CA PRO A 870 -5.48 -7.93 33.32
C PRO A 870 -4.98 -8.81 34.49
N PRO A 871 -5.88 -9.25 35.39
CA PRO A 871 -5.51 -10.02 36.58
C PRO A 871 -5.06 -11.46 36.26
N MET A 872 -5.51 -12.05 35.14
CA MET A 872 -5.11 -13.42 34.78
C MET A 872 -3.75 -13.52 34.07
N ASN A 873 -3.13 -12.39 33.69
CA ASN A 873 -1.82 -12.39 33.06
C ASN A 873 -0.70 -12.34 34.11
N ASN A 874 0.44 -12.96 33.79
CA ASN A 874 1.58 -13.07 34.71
C ASN A 874 2.40 -11.77 34.84
N LYS A 875 2.08 -10.73 34.04
CA LYS A 875 2.67 -9.37 33.96
C LYS A 875 4.18 -9.26 33.69
N ASN A 876 4.94 -10.34 33.90
CA ASN A 876 6.35 -10.47 33.48
C ASN A 876 6.48 -10.62 31.96
N GLU A 877 5.39 -11.04 31.31
CA GLU A 877 5.24 -11.06 29.87
C GLU A 877 5.30 -9.59 29.37
N CYS A 878 6.40 -9.23 28.70
CA CYS A 878 6.56 -8.00 27.91
C CYS A 878 7.06 -6.71 28.60
N LEU A 879 7.68 -6.78 29.79
CA LEU A 879 8.25 -5.60 30.48
C LEU A 879 9.30 -4.82 29.64
N SER A 880 10.17 -5.53 28.92
CA SER A 880 11.24 -4.94 28.08
C SER A 880 10.68 -4.07 26.95
N ILE A 881 9.61 -4.53 26.29
CA ILE A 881 8.97 -3.85 25.16
C ILE A 881 8.21 -2.62 25.65
N THR A 882 7.47 -2.76 26.76
CA THR A 882 6.67 -1.67 27.32
C THR A 882 7.57 -0.51 27.77
N ASN A 883 8.70 -0.79 28.43
CA ASN A 883 9.61 0.25 28.94
C ASN A 883 10.17 1.18 27.85
N ASP A 884 10.61 0.64 26.71
CA ASP A 884 11.15 1.46 25.61
C ASP A 884 10.06 2.28 24.91
N PHE A 885 8.83 1.77 24.86
CA PHE A 885 7.73 2.36 24.09
C PHE A 885 6.65 3.05 24.95
N MET A 886 6.85 3.17 26.27
CA MET A 886 5.92 3.85 27.19
C MET A 886 5.33 5.16 26.64
N PRO A 887 6.10 6.06 25.99
CA PRO A 887 5.55 7.31 25.45
C PRO A 887 4.53 7.13 24.31
N PHE A 888 4.52 5.98 23.62
CA PHE A 888 3.56 5.67 22.56
C PHE A 888 2.25 5.09 23.10
N VAL A 889 2.28 4.42 24.25
CA VAL A 889 1.14 3.67 24.80
C VAL A 889 -0.11 4.56 24.95
N PRO A 890 -0.06 5.76 25.56
CA PRO A 890 -1.23 6.65 25.67
C PRO A 890 -1.77 7.15 24.34
N LEU A 891 -0.96 7.10 23.27
CA LEU A 891 -1.34 7.55 21.94
C LEU A 891 -1.95 6.44 21.09
N CYS A 892 -1.86 5.18 21.53
CA CYS A 892 -2.33 4.02 20.79
C CYS A 892 -3.83 3.78 20.90
N GLU A 893 -4.58 4.55 21.71
CA GLU A 893 -6.05 4.45 21.90
C GLU A 893 -6.48 2.98 22.10
N LEU A 894 -5.93 2.37 23.17
CA LEU A 894 -6.11 0.98 23.57
C LEU A 894 -7.17 0.89 24.66
#